data_AF-A0A8S3R8U5-F1
#
_entry.id   AF-A0A8S3R8U5-F1
#
_cell.length_a   1.000
_cell.length_b   1.000
_cell.length_c   1.000
_cell.angle_alpha   90.00
_cell.angle_beta   90.00
_cell.angle_gamma   90.00
#
_symmetry.space_group_name_H-M   'P 1'
#
loop_
_entity.id
_entity.type
_entity.pdbx_description
1 polymer ?
#
loop_
_entity_poly.entity_id
_entity_poly.type
_entity_poly.pdbx_seq_one_letter_code
_entity_poly.pdbx_strand_id
1 'polypeptide(L)'
;MNNELEYKRVQLVNKPRFTITVWVYILEYCARSLCSIVHRAMWNGSYNTPLIFVTKKGNLHIQVSLTNGETRAAITDITIPRHQWWKLTFNYGKEFNQTKSTEFSFDSAVYMDDTEGLFVIGGSDTTPGFSGFIGKLQWYRNKAVESDQIAYPDPHHPMFQLDFVNREIMCQRFKERNQRLFSAYKTKRNTISAEDSCQQFLYRYIQQGNQMEMTNKCLQSDEPIPKYHKHIRRIMKYQAAMKNTFILTDANRMLYEKGVKLMEKGLRSVKAALPILKQSACFGNYDAMFMVSVILNNGIGVKADEIQSQAYLLLAARGQHRLSSLSLGHKHMYGLDGVPVDKEQAYPYLKYVADTTREDKEIYKNTDVYTESIRLTDEDQIKQQTDEDGDIFHWLKFQAKKGVLSAQQNIGRALFWGSQGLKRNIHTALQYLRMSAETEDAQSMYDYGIILLRGHGTSVNETEAMTHIKKSAEKKNPSALNALGWYALNYDRNTTEAVKYFEEAYSLGCPDAAYNLGILHLTGGFPGKTVDADKALAYFNFAGARNQIDAGIQVASLNMKGTSRHRRHIQIGVEWARFIAEKNPALGLVLRKALKAYRNLDLQSSLFYYLMASDAGLEVASFNSAYLCESSQDGMATVIEKDCQWRNYNLSTLREKQFVHAYSLIKMGDFYWYGCGKKQNIEKAAEYYTQAALKGDPHALFNLGFMIEEDSKLTDDFWIKLKIPLKDRIERNRLLKSLYTRCQESKHTEAYIPCTVALYRILILEQWLKYKFILQVVGFVVVSVMAIFSVVMIYRHTNAGTGALLRTTI
;
A
#
# COMPACT_ATOMS: atom_id res chain seq x y z
N MET A 1 -20.15 34.24 7.57
CA MET A 1 -18.95 34.27 8.44
C MET A 1 -19.31 35.14 9.64
N ASN A 2 -19.08 34.70 10.88
CA ASN A 2 -19.45 35.49 12.05
C ASN A 2 -18.39 36.57 12.29
N ASN A 3 -18.71 37.82 11.93
CA ASN A 3 -17.77 38.94 11.99
C ASN A 3 -17.21 39.19 13.40
N GLU A 4 -17.97 38.85 14.45
CA GLU A 4 -17.52 38.99 15.84
C GLU A 4 -16.44 37.97 16.20
N LEU A 5 -16.58 36.72 15.72
CA LEU A 5 -15.57 35.68 15.88
C LEU A 5 -14.31 36.00 15.09
N GLU A 6 -14.45 36.56 13.88
CA GLU A 6 -13.30 36.98 13.07
C GLU A 6 -12.57 38.17 13.70
N TYR A 7 -13.31 39.16 14.23
CA TYR A 7 -12.72 40.26 14.98
C TYR A 7 -11.94 39.78 16.20
N LYS A 8 -12.52 38.88 17.01
CA LYS A 8 -11.84 38.24 18.15
C LYS A 8 -10.60 37.46 17.70
N ARG A 9 -10.66 36.73 16.59
CA ARG A 9 -9.51 36.01 16.01
C ARG A 9 -8.38 36.96 15.66
N VAL A 10 -8.66 38.04 14.92
CA VAL A 10 -7.67 39.03 14.49
C VAL A 10 -7.01 39.69 15.71
N GLN A 11 -7.75 39.99 16.78
CA GLN A 11 -7.17 40.51 18.01
C GLN A 11 -6.22 39.52 18.70
N LEU A 12 -6.52 38.22 18.65
CA LEU A 12 -5.69 37.18 19.26
C LEU A 12 -4.35 36.96 18.54
N VAL A 13 -4.20 37.42 17.30
CA VAL A 13 -2.95 37.29 16.51
C VAL A 13 -1.76 37.98 17.19
N ASN A 14 -2.01 39.12 17.84
CA ASN A 14 -0.98 39.94 18.49
C ASN A 14 -0.82 39.65 19.99
N LYS A 15 -1.68 38.80 20.56
CA LYS A 15 -1.62 38.33 21.95
C LYS A 15 -2.00 36.84 22.02
N PRO A 16 -1.28 35.96 21.30
CA PRO A 16 -1.66 34.57 21.21
C PRO A 16 -1.51 33.89 22.57
N ARG A 17 -2.36 32.89 22.81
CA ARG A 17 -2.21 31.96 23.94
C ARG A 17 -2.27 30.56 23.39
N PHE A 18 -1.26 29.74 23.64
CA PHE A 18 -1.29 28.37 23.13
C PHE A 18 -0.48 27.43 24.01
N THR A 19 -0.79 26.14 23.88
CA THR A 19 0.00 25.07 24.47
C THR A 19 0.19 23.96 23.47
N ILE A 20 1.42 23.49 23.31
CA ILE A 20 1.79 22.35 22.46
C ILE A 20 2.39 21.30 23.35
N THR A 21 1.86 20.09 23.29
CA THR A 21 2.42 18.94 24.00
C THR A 21 2.80 17.89 22.98
N VAL A 22 4.05 17.44 23.01
CA VAL A 22 4.54 16.40 22.09
C VAL A 22 5.35 15.38 22.86
N TRP A 23 5.06 14.10 22.63
CA TRP A 23 5.89 13.00 23.10
C TRP A 23 6.95 12.68 22.06
N VAL A 24 8.22 12.66 22.48
CA VAL A 24 9.34 12.34 21.60
C VAL A 24 10.20 11.23 22.19
N TYR A 25 10.70 10.36 21.32
CA TYR A 25 11.73 9.37 21.62
C TYR A 25 12.91 9.63 20.70
N ILE A 26 13.97 10.27 21.22
CA ILE A 26 15.14 10.63 20.42
C ILE A 26 16.13 9.46 20.39
N LEU A 27 16.50 9.01 19.19
CA LEU A 27 17.53 8.00 18.99
C LEU A 27 18.91 8.64 18.89
N GLU A 28 19.01 9.66 18.04
CA GLU A 28 20.24 10.38 17.76
C GLU A 28 19.94 11.88 17.72
N TYR A 29 20.87 12.69 18.21
CA TYR A 29 20.78 14.14 18.04
C TYR A 29 20.94 14.53 16.58
N CYS A 30 20.57 15.76 16.25
CA CYS A 30 20.56 16.21 14.87
C CYS A 30 21.95 16.08 14.24
N ALA A 31 22.03 15.46 13.06
CA ALA A 31 23.26 15.41 12.28
C ALA A 31 23.62 16.79 11.69
N ARG A 32 22.59 17.60 11.36
CA ARG A 32 22.72 19.00 10.93
C ARG A 32 22.67 19.96 12.13
N SER A 33 22.70 21.27 11.89
CA SER A 33 22.62 22.27 12.96
C SER A 33 21.31 22.17 13.74
N LEU A 34 20.19 22.05 13.03
CA LEU A 34 18.83 21.98 13.56
C LEU A 34 18.03 20.90 12.83
N CYS A 35 17.28 20.10 13.58
CA CYS A 35 16.34 19.12 13.06
C CYS A 35 14.96 19.37 13.68
N SER A 36 13.93 19.46 12.85
CA SER A 36 12.60 19.85 13.28
C SER A 36 11.94 18.72 14.07
N ILE A 37 11.35 19.09 15.21
CA ILE A 37 10.34 18.30 15.93
C ILE A 37 8.96 18.76 15.47
N VAL A 38 8.75 20.07 15.48
CA VAL A 38 7.54 20.74 15.00
C VAL A 38 7.96 22.07 14.37
N HIS A 39 7.47 22.37 13.17
CA HIS A 39 7.66 23.69 12.58
C HIS A 39 6.41 24.13 11.81
N ARG A 40 6.22 25.45 11.67
CA ARG A 40 5.18 25.99 10.80
C ARG A 40 5.78 26.56 9.54
N ALA A 41 5.27 26.11 8.41
CA ALA A 41 5.68 26.55 7.07
C ALA A 41 4.54 27.34 6.42
N MET A 42 4.83 28.55 5.95
CA MET A 42 3.90 29.40 5.22
C MET A 42 3.78 28.96 3.77
N TRP A 43 2.72 29.42 3.09
CA TRP A 43 2.46 29.09 1.68
C TRP A 43 3.57 29.57 0.72
N ASN A 44 4.25 30.65 1.08
CA ASN A 44 5.40 31.20 0.35
C ASN A 44 6.73 30.52 0.71
N GLY A 45 6.74 29.49 1.56
CA GLY A 45 7.93 28.76 1.99
C GLY A 45 8.69 29.35 3.18
N SER A 46 8.28 30.51 3.70
CA SER A 46 8.85 31.07 4.93
C SER A 46 8.35 30.33 6.19
N TYR A 47 8.98 30.54 7.33
CA TYR A 47 8.60 29.90 8.59
C TYR A 47 7.76 30.83 9.47
N ASN A 48 6.89 30.26 10.30
CA ASN A 48 6.02 30.99 11.23
C ASN A 48 6.11 30.43 12.65
N THR A 49 5.63 31.19 13.64
CA THR A 49 5.67 30.82 15.06
C THR A 49 4.71 29.68 15.41
N PRO A 50 5.11 28.70 16.26
CA PRO A 50 6.47 28.46 16.77
C PRO A 50 7.22 27.42 15.93
N LEU A 51 8.54 27.54 15.95
CA LEU A 51 9.44 26.51 15.44
C LEU A 51 10.19 25.85 16.59
N ILE A 52 10.20 24.53 16.60
CA ILE A 52 10.75 23.70 17.68
C ILE A 52 11.69 22.68 17.05
N PHE A 53 12.99 22.87 17.30
CA PHE A 53 14.06 22.05 16.73
C PHE A 53 14.91 21.41 17.83
N VAL A 54 15.54 20.29 17.52
CA VAL A 54 16.63 19.72 18.31
C VAL A 54 17.98 20.06 17.67
N THR A 55 18.93 20.46 18.51
CA THR A 55 20.29 20.81 18.10
C THR A 55 21.21 19.58 18.03
N LYS A 56 22.44 19.76 17.53
CA LYS A 56 23.50 18.73 17.60
C LYS A 56 23.84 18.27 19.02
N LYS A 57 23.65 19.14 20.01
CA LYS A 57 23.95 18.87 21.43
C LYS A 57 22.78 18.24 22.18
N GLY A 58 21.59 18.18 21.56
CA GLY A 58 20.36 17.66 22.17
C GLY A 58 19.53 18.70 22.94
N ASN A 59 19.97 19.96 22.98
CA ASN A 59 19.17 21.10 23.45
C ASN A 59 18.03 21.40 22.46
N LEU A 60 16.95 22.00 22.95
CA LEU A 60 15.87 22.51 22.12
C LEU A 60 16.18 23.93 21.65
N HIS A 61 15.97 24.18 20.38
CA HIS A 61 16.00 25.51 19.77
C HIS A 61 14.58 25.91 19.42
N ILE A 62 14.12 27.01 20.03
CA ILE A 62 12.76 27.52 19.88
C ILE A 62 12.86 28.88 19.19
N GLN A 63 12.14 29.05 18.08
CA GLN A 63 12.11 30.29 17.33
C GLN A 63 10.68 30.80 17.18
N VAL A 64 10.52 32.12 17.38
CA VAL A 64 9.25 32.83 17.32
C VAL A 64 9.42 34.15 16.56
N SER A 65 8.38 34.54 15.83
CA SER A 65 8.21 35.86 15.22
C SER A 65 7.49 36.77 16.19
N LEU A 66 7.91 38.03 16.25
CA LEU A 66 7.39 39.06 17.12
C LEU A 66 6.49 40.02 16.34
N THR A 67 5.63 40.73 17.05
CA THR A 67 4.69 41.73 16.50
C THR A 67 5.38 42.93 15.85
N ASN A 68 6.65 43.20 16.20
CA ASN A 68 7.48 44.22 15.54
C ASN A 68 8.12 43.76 14.22
N GLY A 69 7.84 42.53 13.77
CA GLY A 69 8.39 41.94 12.54
C GLY A 69 9.73 41.23 12.72
N GLU A 70 10.38 41.35 13.88
CA GLU A 70 11.61 40.64 14.17
C GLU A 70 11.38 39.17 14.49
N THR A 71 12.40 38.35 14.27
CA THR A 71 12.40 36.95 14.70
C THR A 71 13.42 36.76 15.80
N ARG A 72 13.04 36.07 16.87
CA ARG A 72 13.92 35.72 17.99
C ARG A 72 13.96 34.22 18.18
N ALA A 73 15.11 33.73 18.59
CA ALA A 73 15.31 32.33 18.89
C ALA A 73 16.03 32.19 20.23
N ALA A 74 15.71 31.12 20.95
CA ALA A 74 16.32 30.78 22.20
C ALA A 74 16.66 29.29 22.25
N ILE A 75 17.68 28.93 23.03
CA ILE A 75 18.12 27.56 23.21
C ILE A 75 17.94 27.18 24.67
N THR A 76 17.38 26.01 24.94
CA THR A 76 17.17 25.52 26.30
C THR A 76 18.47 25.03 26.93
N ASP A 77 18.65 25.28 28.22
CA ASP A 77 19.76 24.72 29.00
C ASP A 77 19.59 23.20 29.24
N ILE A 78 18.37 22.69 29.06
CA ILE A 78 18.04 21.27 29.18
C ILE A 78 18.41 20.52 27.90
N THR A 79 19.19 19.46 28.05
CA THR A 79 19.46 18.47 27.00
C THR A 79 18.45 17.33 27.07
N ILE A 80 17.75 17.05 25.98
CA ILE A 80 16.80 15.93 25.93
C ILE A 80 17.58 14.62 25.90
N PRO A 81 17.33 13.68 26.82
CA PRO A 81 18.01 12.39 26.77
C PRO A 81 17.57 11.52 25.59
N ARG A 82 18.48 10.64 25.17
CA ARG A 82 18.22 9.65 24.12
C ARG A 82 17.63 8.37 24.72
N HIS A 83 16.96 7.59 23.88
CA HIS A 83 16.47 6.25 24.20
C HIS A 83 15.47 6.19 25.36
N GLN A 84 14.65 7.22 25.50
CA GLN A 84 13.54 7.25 26.45
C GLN A 84 12.46 8.23 25.99
N TRP A 85 11.21 7.97 26.39
CA TRP A 85 10.06 8.82 26.08
C TRP A 85 10.06 10.09 26.94
N TRP A 86 9.91 11.26 26.29
CA TRP A 86 9.83 12.57 26.95
C TRP A 86 8.59 13.33 26.47
N LYS A 87 7.81 13.86 27.43
CA LYS A 87 6.72 14.81 27.18
C LYS A 87 7.28 16.23 27.18
N LEU A 88 7.33 16.86 26.00
CA LEU A 88 7.69 18.26 25.88
C LEU A 88 6.41 19.10 25.89
N THR A 89 6.35 20.12 26.75
CA THR A 89 5.22 21.05 26.86
C THR A 89 5.70 22.47 26.60
N PHE A 90 5.23 23.08 25.52
CA PHE A 90 5.53 24.45 25.13
C PHE A 90 4.30 25.29 25.39
N ASN A 91 4.43 26.33 26.21
CA ASN A 91 3.31 27.18 26.60
C ASN A 91 3.69 28.64 26.36
N TYR A 92 2.72 29.42 25.86
CA TYR A 92 2.85 30.86 25.72
C TYR A 92 1.58 31.56 26.21
N GLY A 93 1.76 32.64 26.99
CA GLY A 93 0.70 33.54 27.43
C GLY A 93 0.25 33.42 28.89
N LYS A 94 0.89 32.57 29.70
CA LYS A 94 0.77 32.53 31.17
C LYS A 94 2.03 31.90 31.78
N GLU A 95 2.48 32.42 32.91
CA GLU A 95 3.60 31.87 33.69
C GLU A 95 3.15 30.68 34.53
N PHE A 96 4.00 29.65 34.63
CA PHE A 96 3.70 28.45 35.40
C PHE A 96 4.94 27.95 36.15
N ASN A 97 4.78 27.65 37.44
CA ASN A 97 5.84 27.03 38.23
C ASN A 97 5.89 25.51 37.98
N GLN A 98 6.97 25.03 37.36
CA GLN A 98 7.24 23.60 37.14
C GLN A 98 8.69 23.22 37.50
N THR A 99 8.87 21.96 37.93
CA THR A 99 10.12 21.42 38.49
C THR A 99 11.31 21.35 37.52
N LYS A 100 11.08 21.29 36.20
CA LYS A 100 12.10 21.38 35.15
C LYS A 100 11.57 22.22 33.99
N SER A 101 11.74 23.54 34.08
CA SER A 101 11.31 24.49 33.06
C SER A 101 12.47 25.40 32.64
N THR A 102 12.39 25.93 31.42
CA THR A 102 13.25 27.01 30.92
C THR A 102 12.33 28.10 30.40
N GLU A 103 12.51 29.32 30.89
CA GLU A 103 11.68 30.46 30.54
C GLU A 103 12.45 31.42 29.65
N PHE A 104 11.75 31.97 28.64
CA PHE A 104 12.30 32.97 27.72
C PHE A 104 11.38 34.18 27.69
N SER A 105 11.93 35.35 28.00
CA SER A 105 11.24 36.63 27.88
C SER A 105 11.65 37.31 26.56
N PHE A 106 10.71 37.99 25.92
CA PHE A 106 10.92 38.74 24.69
C PHE A 106 10.47 40.18 24.88
N ASP A 107 11.18 41.12 24.24
CA ASP A 107 10.94 42.56 24.36
C ASP A 107 9.62 43.03 23.70
N SER A 108 8.93 42.13 23.00
CA SER A 108 7.66 42.40 22.31
C SER A 108 6.78 41.14 22.29
N ALA A 109 5.47 41.33 22.12
CA ALA A 109 4.54 40.22 22.04
C ALA A 109 4.83 39.34 20.81
N VAL A 110 4.62 38.03 20.97
CA VAL A 110 4.76 37.05 19.89
C VAL A 110 3.62 37.25 18.89
N TYR A 111 3.97 37.27 17.61
CA TYR A 111 3.01 37.25 16.51
C TYR A 111 2.69 35.80 16.13
N MET A 112 1.39 35.48 16.08
CA MET A 112 0.94 34.18 15.60
C MET A 112 -0.46 34.26 15.00
N ASP A 113 -0.57 34.13 13.67
CA ASP A 113 -1.84 33.78 13.02
C ASP A 113 -1.94 32.25 12.93
N ASP A 114 -2.95 31.65 13.55
CA ASP A 114 -3.17 30.20 13.58
C ASP A 114 -3.97 29.66 12.38
N THR A 115 -4.32 30.53 11.42
CA THR A 115 -4.99 30.19 10.15
C THR A 115 -4.05 30.15 8.95
N GLU A 116 -2.84 30.70 9.09
CA GLU A 116 -1.86 30.80 8.01
C GLU A 116 -0.96 29.55 7.91
N GLY A 117 -0.57 29.14 6.70
CA GLY A 117 0.41 28.06 6.51
C GLY A 117 0.01 26.68 7.04
N LEU A 118 1.02 25.82 7.20
CA LEU A 118 0.91 24.41 7.56
C LEU A 118 1.66 24.14 8.86
N PHE A 119 1.06 23.31 9.71
CA PHE A 119 1.72 22.73 10.87
C PHE A 119 2.41 21.43 10.47
N VAL A 120 3.73 21.39 10.54
CA VAL A 120 4.54 20.25 10.11
C VAL A 120 5.15 19.56 11.32
N ILE A 121 5.00 18.23 11.36
CA ILE A 121 5.47 17.36 12.43
C ILE A 121 6.67 16.57 11.91
N GLY A 122 7.81 16.65 12.60
CA GLY A 122 9.07 16.09 12.11
C GLY A 122 9.69 16.95 11.02
N GLY A 123 10.09 16.32 9.90
CA GLY A 123 10.74 17.00 8.76
C GLY A 123 9.79 17.39 7.62
N SER A 124 10.30 18.18 6.68
CA SER A 124 9.68 18.54 5.41
C SER A 124 10.68 18.38 4.26
N ASP A 125 10.27 18.65 3.02
CA ASP A 125 11.16 18.62 1.84
C ASP A 125 12.40 19.54 2.02
N THR A 126 12.27 20.63 2.78
CA THR A 126 13.32 21.64 2.98
C THR A 126 14.01 21.54 4.35
N THR A 127 13.41 20.82 5.29
CA THR A 127 13.79 20.86 6.70
C THR A 127 13.98 19.44 7.25
N PRO A 128 15.18 19.05 7.69
CA PRO A 128 15.40 17.70 8.22
C PRO A 128 14.56 17.47 9.48
N GLY A 129 13.95 16.29 9.59
CA GLY A 129 13.34 15.83 10.84
C GLY A 129 14.37 15.27 11.80
N PHE A 130 14.05 15.22 13.09
CA PHE A 130 14.91 14.55 14.06
C PHE A 130 14.92 13.02 13.89
N SER A 131 15.98 12.37 14.36
CA SER A 131 16.09 10.90 14.33
C SER A 131 15.40 10.30 15.56
N GLY A 132 14.20 9.75 15.39
CA GLY A 132 13.43 9.19 16.50
C GLY A 132 11.97 8.90 16.16
N PHE A 133 11.16 8.78 17.21
CA PHE A 133 9.72 8.54 17.10
C PHE A 133 8.94 9.67 17.77
N ILE A 134 7.79 10.00 17.17
CA ILE A 134 6.82 10.94 17.71
C ILE A 134 5.64 10.13 18.24
N GLY A 135 5.25 10.48 19.45
CA GLY A 135 4.09 9.93 20.12
C GLY A 135 2.85 10.78 19.92
N LYS A 136 2.02 10.87 20.96
CA LYS A 136 0.86 11.77 20.95
C LYS A 136 1.32 13.22 20.87
N LEU A 137 0.78 13.97 19.90
CA LEU A 137 0.89 15.41 19.80
C LEU A 137 -0.48 16.04 20.07
N GLN A 138 -0.55 17.07 20.91
CA GLN A 138 -1.76 17.83 21.15
C GLN A 138 -1.46 19.32 21.07
N TRP A 139 -2.35 20.04 20.40
CA TRP A 139 -2.29 21.48 20.26
C TRP A 139 -3.54 22.08 20.91
N TYR A 140 -3.36 22.94 21.91
CA TYR A 140 -4.41 23.70 22.58
C TYR A 140 -4.45 25.12 21.99
N ARG A 141 -5.41 25.38 21.07
CA ARG A 141 -5.58 26.68 20.41
C ARG A 141 -6.15 27.71 21.37
N ASN A 142 -5.61 28.93 21.36
CA ASN A 142 -6.09 30.09 22.12
C ASN A 142 -6.20 29.83 23.64
N LYS A 143 -5.41 28.90 24.17
CA LYS A 143 -5.42 28.46 25.56
C LYS A 143 -4.00 28.17 26.04
N ALA A 144 -3.63 28.78 27.16
CA ALA A 144 -2.44 28.43 27.93
C ALA A 144 -2.87 27.46 29.05
N VAL A 145 -2.52 26.18 28.93
CA VAL A 145 -2.96 25.10 29.83
C VAL A 145 -1.83 24.68 30.76
N GLU A 146 -2.14 24.50 32.04
CA GLU A 146 -1.18 24.02 33.04
C GLU A 146 -0.80 22.55 32.80
N SER A 147 0.44 22.17 33.12
CA SER A 147 0.96 20.82 32.80
C SER A 147 0.28 19.70 33.58
N ASP A 148 -0.27 20.01 34.76
CA ASP A 148 -1.10 19.11 35.58
C ASP A 148 -2.50 18.88 34.98
N GLN A 149 -3.06 19.89 34.30
CA GLN A 149 -4.33 19.80 33.57
C GLN A 149 -4.19 19.09 32.22
N ILE A 150 -2.97 18.90 31.73
CA ILE A 150 -2.69 18.14 30.52
C ILE A 150 -2.71 16.65 30.85
N ALA A 151 -3.77 15.97 30.40
CA ALA A 151 -3.90 14.53 30.54
C ALA A 151 -2.68 13.80 29.95
N TYR A 152 -2.05 12.95 30.76
CA TYR A 152 -1.07 11.99 30.26
C TYR A 152 -1.77 11.04 29.29
N PRO A 153 -1.07 10.55 28.24
CA PRO A 153 -1.64 9.48 27.44
C PRO A 153 -1.90 8.28 28.33
N ASP A 154 -2.94 7.51 28.00
CA ASP A 154 -3.23 6.24 28.65
C ASP A 154 -1.93 5.43 28.80
N PRO A 155 -1.59 4.90 29.98
CA PRO A 155 -0.45 3.99 30.14
C PRO A 155 -0.50 2.78 29.18
N HIS A 156 -1.69 2.40 28.72
CA HIS A 156 -1.90 1.36 27.71
C HIS A 156 -1.88 1.89 26.27
N HIS A 157 -1.56 3.17 26.06
CA HIS A 157 -1.40 3.72 24.73
C HIS A 157 -0.29 2.95 23.98
N PRO A 158 -0.49 2.59 22.68
CA PRO A 158 0.46 1.75 21.94
C PRO A 158 1.91 2.22 22.05
N MET A 159 2.14 3.53 22.00
CA MET A 159 3.45 4.18 22.21
C MET A 159 4.25 3.62 23.42
N PHE A 160 3.60 3.37 24.56
CA PHE A 160 4.26 2.85 25.76
C PHE A 160 4.37 1.32 25.73
N GLN A 161 3.43 0.65 25.06
CA GLN A 161 3.46 -0.81 24.87
C GLN A 161 4.52 -1.28 23.87
N LEU A 162 4.99 -0.39 22.97
CA LEU A 162 6.07 -0.67 22.02
C LEU A 162 7.41 -1.01 22.71
N ASP A 163 7.61 -0.52 23.95
CA ASP A 163 8.75 -0.83 24.82
C ASP A 163 10.12 -0.76 24.12
N PHE A 164 10.35 0.33 23.37
CA PHE A 164 11.57 0.54 22.60
C PHE A 164 12.83 0.48 23.48
N VAL A 165 12.75 0.96 24.72
CA VAL A 165 13.86 1.00 25.68
C VAL A 165 14.36 -0.41 25.99
N ASN A 166 13.47 -1.30 26.45
CA ASN A 166 13.88 -2.66 26.81
C ASN A 166 14.35 -3.43 25.58
N ARG A 167 13.70 -3.22 24.42
CA ARG A 167 14.09 -3.86 23.17
C ARG A 167 15.51 -3.48 22.75
N GLU A 168 15.85 -2.20 22.85
CA GLU A 168 17.17 -1.69 22.52
C GLU A 168 18.23 -2.25 23.48
N ILE A 169 17.96 -2.24 24.78
CA ILE A 169 18.82 -2.86 25.80
C ILE A 169 19.04 -4.35 25.49
N MET A 170 17.99 -5.09 25.12
CA MET A 170 18.08 -6.51 24.80
C MET A 170 18.91 -6.77 23.54
N CYS A 171 18.71 -6.01 22.46
CA CYS A 171 19.52 -6.15 21.25
C CYS A 171 20.98 -5.71 21.50
N GLN A 172 21.23 -4.69 22.32
CA GLN A 172 22.57 -4.23 22.65
C GLN A 172 23.33 -5.28 23.47
N ARG A 173 22.71 -5.84 24.51
CA ARG A 173 23.26 -6.97 25.28
C ARG A 173 23.54 -8.18 24.39
N PHE A 174 22.66 -8.46 23.44
CA PHE A 174 22.87 -9.53 22.46
C PHE A 174 24.08 -9.28 21.56
N LYS A 175 24.26 -8.05 21.04
CA LYS A 175 25.43 -7.68 20.23
C LYS A 175 26.72 -7.80 21.03
N GLU A 176 26.77 -7.22 22.22
CA GLU A 176 27.93 -7.24 23.11
C GLU A 176 28.34 -8.68 23.47
N ARG A 177 27.38 -9.53 23.80
CA ARG A 177 27.65 -10.96 24.07
C ARG A 177 28.29 -11.64 22.87
N ASN A 178 27.76 -11.44 21.66
CA ASN A 178 28.31 -12.07 20.46
C ASN A 178 29.68 -11.50 20.09
N GLN A 179 29.94 -10.22 20.36
CA GLN A 179 31.25 -9.62 20.17
C GLN A 179 32.29 -10.21 21.13
N ARG A 180 31.95 -10.41 22.42
CA ARG A 180 32.81 -11.12 23.38
C ARG A 180 33.08 -12.55 22.93
N LEU A 181 32.04 -13.25 22.47
CA LEU A 181 32.15 -14.62 21.97
C LEU A 181 33.06 -14.72 20.74
N PHE A 182 32.95 -13.79 19.80
CA PHE A 182 33.86 -13.68 18.66
C PHE A 182 35.32 -13.48 19.12
N SER A 183 35.56 -12.54 20.04
CA SER A 183 36.89 -12.28 20.58
C SER A 183 37.48 -13.52 21.25
N ALA A 184 36.69 -14.27 22.02
CA ALA A 184 37.14 -15.53 22.64
C ALA A 184 37.57 -16.56 21.58
N TYR A 185 36.81 -16.74 20.50
CA TYR A 185 37.20 -17.64 19.40
C TYR A 185 38.45 -17.16 18.66
N LYS A 186 38.58 -15.85 18.43
CA LYS A 186 39.75 -15.26 17.80
C LYS A 186 41.01 -15.49 18.64
N THR A 187 40.94 -15.26 19.95
CA THR A 187 42.05 -15.54 20.87
C THR A 187 42.41 -17.02 20.84
N LYS A 188 41.42 -17.92 20.93
CA LYS A 188 41.65 -19.37 20.88
C LYS A 188 42.27 -19.83 19.55
N ARG A 189 41.86 -19.23 18.43
CA ARG A 189 42.50 -19.45 17.11
C ARG A 189 43.97 -19.04 17.14
N ASN A 190 44.27 -17.84 17.65
CA ASN A 190 45.64 -17.31 17.69
C ASN A 190 46.55 -18.10 18.65
N THR A 191 46.01 -18.65 19.75
CA THR A 191 46.78 -19.52 20.65
C THR A 191 47.05 -20.89 20.04
N ILE A 192 46.12 -21.42 19.23
CA ILE A 192 46.25 -22.74 18.59
C ILE A 192 47.06 -22.66 17.30
N SER A 193 47.14 -21.52 16.60
CA SER A 193 48.00 -21.38 15.40
C SER A 193 49.50 -21.44 15.70
N ALA A 194 49.90 -21.58 16.97
CA ALA A 194 51.26 -21.92 17.35
C ALA A 194 51.55 -23.44 17.20
N GLU A 195 50.53 -24.28 17.01
CA GLU A 195 50.64 -25.72 16.71
C GLU A 195 49.81 -26.04 15.43
N ASP A 196 50.50 -26.39 14.35
CA ASP A 196 50.10 -26.44 12.91
C ASP A 196 48.81 -27.21 12.47
N SER A 197 47.90 -27.58 13.37
CA SER A 197 46.80 -28.51 13.06
C SER A 197 45.50 -27.87 12.56
N CYS A 198 45.26 -26.58 12.81
CA CYS A 198 43.91 -26.02 12.69
C CYS A 198 43.59 -25.35 11.33
N GLN A 199 44.61 -24.91 10.57
CA GLN A 199 44.46 -24.34 9.22
C GLN A 199 44.00 -25.38 8.18
N GLN A 200 44.47 -26.63 8.27
CA GLN A 200 44.11 -27.70 7.32
C GLN A 200 42.64 -28.13 7.41
N PHE A 201 42.05 -28.14 8.60
CA PHE A 201 40.62 -28.40 8.77
C PHE A 201 39.76 -27.30 8.13
N LEU A 202 40.18 -26.05 8.29
CA LEU A 202 39.49 -24.89 7.73
C LEU A 202 39.49 -24.91 6.20
N TYR A 203 40.62 -25.28 5.59
CA TYR A 203 40.75 -25.47 4.14
C TYR A 203 39.80 -26.56 3.61
N ARG A 204 39.69 -27.70 4.29
CA ARG A 204 38.77 -28.80 3.90
C ARG A 204 37.29 -28.42 4.03
N TYR A 205 36.93 -27.65 5.06
CA TYR A 205 35.56 -27.16 5.25
C TYR A 205 35.12 -26.17 4.16
N ILE A 206 36.04 -25.31 3.69
CA ILE A 206 35.79 -24.34 2.61
C ILE A 206 35.47 -25.05 1.29
N GLN A 207 36.17 -26.16 0.99
CA GLN A 207 35.92 -26.90 -0.25
C GLN A 207 34.64 -27.73 -0.24
N GLN A 208 34.20 -28.23 0.93
CA GLN A 208 33.08 -29.19 1.00
C GLN A 208 31.72 -28.59 1.40
N GLY A 209 31.66 -27.34 1.89
CA GLY A 209 30.42 -26.54 2.05
C GLY A 209 29.25 -27.20 2.82
N ASN A 210 28.87 -26.67 3.99
CA ASN A 210 27.63 -26.98 4.74
C ASN A 210 27.27 -28.46 5.06
N GLN A 211 28.00 -29.47 4.57
CA GLN A 211 27.73 -30.90 4.83
C GLN A 211 28.55 -31.51 5.98
N MET A 212 29.60 -30.84 6.48
CA MET A 212 30.36 -31.32 7.64
C MET A 212 29.76 -30.85 8.98
N GLU A 213 29.55 -31.79 9.92
CA GLU A 213 29.34 -31.47 11.32
C GLU A 213 30.63 -30.95 11.97
N MET A 214 30.52 -29.87 12.77
CA MET A 214 31.65 -29.28 13.49
C MET A 214 32.04 -30.14 14.70
N THR A 215 32.78 -31.21 14.47
CA THR A 215 33.41 -32.02 15.53
C THR A 215 34.91 -31.73 15.58
N ASN A 216 35.30 -30.50 15.94
CA ASN A 216 36.71 -30.21 16.16
C ASN A 216 37.02 -29.39 17.42
N LYS A 217 38.05 -29.81 18.15
CA LYS A 217 38.46 -29.31 19.48
C LYS A 217 38.94 -27.85 19.46
N CYS A 218 39.36 -27.31 18.30
CA CYS A 218 39.95 -25.98 18.21
C CYS A 218 39.04 -24.81 18.63
N LEU A 219 37.72 -24.90 18.43
CA LEU A 219 36.79 -23.77 18.61
C LEU A 219 35.60 -24.15 19.52
N GLN A 220 35.84 -24.99 20.52
CA GLN A 220 34.87 -25.26 21.59
C GLN A 220 34.94 -24.14 22.65
N SER A 221 33.78 -23.65 23.07
CA SER A 221 33.64 -22.75 24.21
C SER A 221 32.65 -23.40 25.18
N ASP A 222 32.93 -23.29 26.47
CA ASP A 222 32.18 -23.99 27.52
C ASP A 222 30.88 -23.27 27.93
N GLU A 223 30.51 -22.19 27.22
CA GLU A 223 29.26 -21.48 27.48
C GLU A 223 28.04 -22.33 27.06
N PRO A 224 27.05 -22.51 27.97
CA PRO A 224 25.78 -23.13 27.64
C PRO A 224 25.01 -22.30 26.60
N ILE A 225 24.49 -22.97 25.57
CA ILE A 225 23.84 -22.33 24.42
C ILE A 225 22.33 -22.41 24.58
N PRO A 226 21.63 -21.27 24.59
CA PRO A 226 20.19 -21.28 24.33
C PRO A 226 19.92 -21.90 22.95
N LYS A 227 18.95 -22.82 22.85
CA LYS A 227 18.63 -23.58 21.61
C LYS A 227 18.55 -22.71 20.35
N TYR A 228 18.02 -21.49 20.48
CA TYR A 228 17.84 -20.52 19.40
C TYR A 228 19.11 -19.76 18.97
N HIS A 229 20.21 -19.79 19.75
CA HIS A 229 21.49 -19.15 19.41
C HIS A 229 22.50 -20.08 18.70
N LYS A 230 22.12 -21.32 18.38
CA LYS A 230 23.01 -22.29 17.71
C LYS A 230 23.56 -21.76 16.38
N HIS A 231 22.74 -21.06 15.60
CA HIS A 231 23.12 -20.53 14.29
C HIS A 231 24.11 -19.37 14.40
N ILE A 232 23.82 -18.38 15.26
CA ILE A 232 24.72 -17.24 15.45
C ILE A 232 26.07 -17.68 16.02
N ARG A 233 26.09 -18.70 16.89
CA ARG A 233 27.34 -19.29 17.38
C ARG A 233 28.19 -19.89 16.26
N ARG A 234 27.56 -20.60 15.30
CA ARG A 234 28.27 -21.14 14.12
C ARG A 234 28.86 -20.00 13.27
N ILE A 235 28.09 -18.93 13.07
CA ILE A 235 28.56 -17.73 12.35
C ILE A 235 29.73 -17.07 13.08
N MET A 236 29.67 -16.93 14.41
CA MET A 236 30.80 -16.38 15.20
C MET A 236 32.06 -17.21 15.02
N LYS A 237 31.97 -18.54 15.06
CA LYS A 237 33.12 -19.43 14.84
C LYS A 237 33.68 -19.28 13.43
N TYR A 238 32.81 -19.27 12.42
CA TYR A 238 33.19 -19.09 11.02
C TYR A 238 33.91 -17.76 10.79
N GLN A 239 33.33 -16.65 11.25
CA GLN A 239 33.97 -15.34 11.11
C GLN A 239 35.26 -15.24 11.91
N ALA A 240 35.31 -15.75 13.14
CA ALA A 240 36.54 -15.72 13.95
C ALA A 240 37.67 -16.56 13.34
N ALA A 241 37.32 -17.63 12.63
CA ALA A 241 38.31 -18.41 11.88
C ALA A 241 38.92 -17.60 10.73
N MET A 242 38.10 -16.88 9.96
CA MET A 242 38.51 -16.22 8.72
C MET A 242 38.92 -14.76 8.86
N LYS A 243 38.42 -14.06 9.89
CA LYS A 243 38.49 -12.60 10.00
C LYS A 243 39.08 -12.19 11.34
N ASN A 244 39.77 -11.06 11.33
CA ASN A 244 40.32 -10.46 12.55
C ASN A 244 39.32 -9.57 13.28
N THR A 245 38.25 -9.15 12.62
CA THR A 245 37.20 -8.29 13.15
C THR A 245 35.84 -8.95 12.96
N PHE A 246 34.95 -8.74 13.93
CA PHE A 246 33.58 -9.20 13.83
C PHE A 246 32.82 -8.33 12.82
N ILE A 247 32.28 -8.94 11.76
CA ILE A 247 31.55 -8.21 10.73
C ILE A 247 30.05 -8.46 10.92
N LEU A 248 29.37 -7.44 11.48
CA LEU A 248 27.94 -7.50 11.76
C LEU A 248 27.11 -7.69 10.49
N THR A 249 27.52 -7.08 9.37
CA THR A 249 26.79 -7.15 8.10
C THR A 249 26.73 -8.56 7.54
N ASP A 250 27.84 -9.30 7.57
CA ASP A 250 27.87 -10.71 7.16
C ASP A 250 27.00 -11.58 8.07
N ALA A 251 27.08 -11.35 9.39
CA ALA A 251 26.29 -12.12 10.34
C ALA A 251 24.79 -11.87 10.16
N ASN A 252 24.40 -10.62 9.88
CA ASN A 252 23.02 -10.26 9.60
C ASN A 252 22.49 -10.99 8.36
N ARG A 253 23.29 -11.05 7.28
CA ARG A 253 22.90 -11.61 5.99
C ARG A 253 22.76 -13.13 6.10
N MET A 254 23.75 -13.79 6.70
CA MET A 254 23.74 -15.24 6.90
C MET A 254 22.57 -15.69 7.78
N LEU A 255 22.23 -14.93 8.82
CA LEU A 255 21.05 -15.22 9.65
C LEU A 255 19.75 -15.03 8.86
N TYR A 256 19.65 -13.94 8.09
CA TYR A 256 18.47 -13.66 7.28
C TYR A 256 18.23 -14.76 6.24
N GLU A 257 19.24 -15.08 5.42
CA GLU A 257 19.19 -16.15 4.43
C GLU A 257 18.83 -17.50 5.07
N LYS A 258 19.36 -17.79 6.26
CA LYS A 258 19.01 -19.01 6.98
C LYS A 258 17.55 -19.02 7.43
N GLY A 259 17.04 -17.87 7.90
CA GLY A 259 15.64 -17.69 8.25
C GLY A 259 14.72 -17.91 7.04
N VAL A 260 15.02 -17.25 5.91
CA VAL A 260 14.27 -17.40 4.65
C VAL A 260 14.29 -18.84 4.16
N LYS A 261 15.45 -19.50 4.13
CA LYS A 261 15.58 -20.91 3.73
C LYS A 261 14.80 -21.88 4.63
N LEU A 262 14.57 -21.53 5.90
CA LEU A 262 13.68 -22.32 6.75
C LEU A 262 12.22 -22.09 6.40
N MET A 263 11.83 -20.87 6.03
CA MET A 263 10.46 -20.56 5.62
C MET A 263 10.09 -21.16 4.25
N GLU A 264 11.06 -21.31 3.35
CA GLU A 264 10.90 -22.05 2.08
C GLU A 264 10.52 -23.53 2.28
N LYS A 265 10.68 -24.08 3.50
CA LYS A 265 10.19 -25.42 3.84
C LYS A 265 8.69 -25.44 4.18
N GLY A 266 8.01 -24.31 4.09
CA GLY A 266 6.59 -24.15 4.37
C GLY A 266 6.27 -23.37 5.66
N LEU A 267 5.00 -22.97 5.79
CA LEU A 267 4.52 -22.08 6.84
C LEU A 267 4.68 -22.65 8.26
N ARG A 268 4.64 -23.98 8.41
CA ARG A 268 4.87 -24.64 9.72
C ARG A 268 6.29 -24.41 10.26
N SER A 269 7.25 -24.14 9.39
CA SER A 269 8.65 -23.87 9.77
C SER A 269 8.87 -22.43 10.26
N VAL A 270 7.87 -21.54 10.12
CA VAL A 270 7.97 -20.13 10.53
C VAL A 270 8.27 -19.98 12.02
N LYS A 271 7.68 -20.82 12.88
CA LYS A 271 7.97 -20.82 14.33
C LYS A 271 9.46 -21.06 14.63
N ALA A 272 10.15 -21.86 13.82
CA ALA A 272 11.58 -22.11 13.94
C ALA A 272 12.44 -21.01 13.29
N ALA A 273 11.94 -20.37 12.24
CA ALA A 273 12.61 -19.26 11.56
C ALA A 273 12.55 -17.96 12.37
N LEU A 274 11.45 -17.69 13.07
CA LEU A 274 11.19 -16.43 13.76
C LEU A 274 12.31 -16.02 14.74
N PRO A 275 12.85 -16.89 15.62
CA PRO A 275 13.96 -16.50 16.49
C PRO A 275 15.24 -16.13 15.73
N ILE A 276 15.48 -16.72 14.55
CA ILE A 276 16.66 -16.43 13.71
C ILE A 276 16.47 -15.08 13.01
N LEU A 277 15.26 -14.81 12.50
CA LEU A 277 14.91 -13.52 11.91
C LEU A 277 14.96 -12.39 12.95
N LYS A 278 14.48 -12.62 14.18
CA LYS A 278 14.61 -11.65 15.29
C LYS A 278 16.08 -11.33 15.62
N GLN A 279 16.98 -12.32 15.58
CA GLN A 279 18.42 -12.10 15.76
C GLN A 279 19.01 -11.27 14.61
N SER A 280 18.64 -11.58 13.35
CA SER A 280 19.06 -10.80 12.18
C SER A 280 18.56 -9.34 12.28
N ALA A 281 17.31 -9.15 12.69
CA ALA A 281 16.73 -7.84 12.95
C ALA A 281 17.49 -7.06 14.04
N CYS A 282 17.92 -7.69 15.13
CA CYS A 282 18.77 -7.02 16.13
C CYS A 282 20.11 -6.54 15.53
N PHE A 283 20.66 -7.23 14.52
CA PHE A 283 21.83 -6.78 13.77
C PHE A 283 21.53 -5.75 12.67
N GLY A 284 20.30 -5.21 12.63
CA GLY A 284 19.92 -4.12 11.72
C GLY A 284 19.46 -4.57 10.33
N ASN A 285 19.05 -5.84 10.16
CA ASN A 285 18.47 -6.29 8.89
C ASN A 285 16.99 -5.87 8.81
N TYR A 286 16.69 -4.90 7.94
CA TYR A 286 15.34 -4.34 7.81
C TYR A 286 14.36 -5.27 7.07
N ASP A 287 14.82 -6.09 6.14
CA ASP A 287 13.99 -7.12 5.49
C ASP A 287 13.50 -8.14 6.53
N ALA A 288 14.40 -8.55 7.45
CA ALA A 288 14.07 -9.41 8.58
C ALA A 288 13.06 -8.73 9.51
N MET A 289 13.22 -7.44 9.79
CA MET A 289 12.24 -6.70 10.60
C MET A 289 10.86 -6.70 9.94
N PHE A 290 10.78 -6.45 8.63
CA PHE A 290 9.52 -6.49 7.90
C PHE A 290 8.91 -7.89 7.88
N MET A 291 9.68 -8.94 7.58
CA MET A 291 9.20 -10.32 7.65
C MET A 291 8.69 -10.68 9.05
N VAL A 292 9.43 -10.32 10.10
CA VAL A 292 8.98 -10.52 11.49
C VAL A 292 7.66 -9.78 11.74
N SER A 293 7.52 -8.55 11.24
CA SER A 293 6.28 -7.80 11.39
C SER A 293 5.09 -8.48 10.72
N VAL A 294 5.25 -9.04 9.52
CA VAL A 294 4.20 -9.77 8.79
C VAL A 294 3.79 -11.04 9.53
N ILE A 295 4.78 -11.79 10.03
CA ILE A 295 4.57 -13.01 10.84
C ILE A 295 3.76 -12.70 12.09
N LEU A 296 4.15 -11.66 12.84
CA LEU A 296 3.48 -11.25 14.08
C LEU A 296 2.12 -10.60 13.81
N ASN A 297 1.96 -9.85 12.72
CA ASN A 297 0.68 -9.21 12.40
C ASN A 297 -0.41 -10.23 12.06
N ASN A 298 -0.05 -11.26 11.29
CA ASN A 298 -0.97 -12.30 10.83
C ASN A 298 -1.06 -13.49 11.80
N GLY A 299 -0.11 -13.63 12.73
CA GLY A 299 -0.03 -14.78 13.63
C GLY A 299 0.37 -16.06 12.89
N ILE A 300 1.41 -16.01 12.05
CA ILE A 300 1.83 -17.15 11.22
C ILE A 300 2.66 -18.12 12.08
N GLY A 301 2.06 -19.22 12.53
CA GLY A 301 2.68 -20.24 13.36
C GLY A 301 3.02 -19.78 14.79
N VAL A 302 2.55 -18.60 15.17
CA VAL A 302 2.72 -17.95 16.49
C VAL A 302 1.49 -17.11 16.80
N LYS A 303 1.33 -16.71 18.06
CA LYS A 303 0.27 -15.76 18.42
C LYS A 303 0.48 -14.40 17.75
N ALA A 304 -0.58 -13.81 17.22
CA ALA A 304 -0.60 -12.48 16.66
C ALA A 304 -0.27 -11.45 17.75
N ASP A 305 0.61 -10.53 17.39
CA ASP A 305 1.11 -9.47 18.26
C ASP A 305 1.27 -8.20 17.42
N GLU A 306 0.19 -7.42 17.37
CA GLU A 306 0.10 -6.20 16.57
C GLU A 306 1.06 -5.12 17.06
N ILE A 307 1.27 -5.03 18.37
CA ILE A 307 2.14 -4.03 18.99
C ILE A 307 3.59 -4.32 18.62
N GLN A 308 4.06 -5.57 18.78
CA GLN A 308 5.40 -5.92 18.35
C GLN A 308 5.55 -5.78 16.83
N SER A 309 4.55 -6.18 16.05
CA SER A 309 4.56 -5.95 14.60
C SER A 309 4.79 -4.48 14.25
N GLN A 310 4.04 -3.55 14.86
CA GLN A 310 4.22 -2.11 14.69
C GLN A 310 5.63 -1.64 15.11
N ALA A 311 6.18 -2.17 16.21
CA ALA A 311 7.55 -1.84 16.63
C ALA A 311 8.60 -2.24 15.59
N TYR A 312 8.46 -3.42 14.97
CA TYR A 312 9.35 -3.86 13.90
C TYR A 312 9.18 -3.02 12.62
N LEU A 313 7.95 -2.63 12.27
CA LEU A 313 7.69 -1.73 11.14
C LEU A 313 8.33 -0.36 11.35
N LEU A 314 8.17 0.25 12.52
CA LEU A 314 8.74 1.56 12.85
C LEU A 314 10.27 1.56 12.81
N LEU A 315 10.92 0.52 13.35
CA LEU A 315 12.38 0.38 13.26
C LEU A 315 12.87 0.20 11.82
N ALA A 316 12.16 -0.61 11.03
CA ALA A 316 12.50 -0.83 9.62
C ALA A 316 12.29 0.44 8.79
N ALA A 317 11.19 1.17 9.01
CA ALA A 317 10.92 2.44 8.34
C ALA A 317 11.95 3.53 8.71
N ARG A 318 12.42 3.57 9.98
CA ARG A 318 13.58 4.40 10.37
C ARG A 318 14.85 4.02 9.61
N GLY A 319 14.99 2.73 9.28
CA GLY A 319 16.00 2.20 8.39
C GLY A 319 15.77 2.44 6.91
N GLN A 320 14.79 3.28 6.55
CA GLN A 320 14.44 3.58 5.16
C GLN A 320 13.94 2.35 4.37
N HIS A 321 13.38 1.36 5.06
CA HIS A 321 12.81 0.18 4.42
C HIS A 321 11.47 0.47 3.76
N ARG A 322 11.40 0.24 2.45
CA ARG A 322 10.26 0.64 1.60
C ARG A 322 8.96 -0.07 1.95
N LEU A 323 8.98 -1.39 2.06
CA LEU A 323 7.75 -2.15 2.34
C LEU A 323 7.20 -1.87 3.74
N SER A 324 8.08 -1.60 4.71
CA SER A 324 7.64 -1.19 6.05
C SER A 324 7.03 0.21 6.06
N SER A 325 7.61 1.15 5.30
CA SER A 325 7.05 2.49 5.14
C SER A 325 5.69 2.45 4.43
N LEU A 326 5.59 1.68 3.34
CA LEU A 326 4.32 1.40 2.66
C LEU A 326 3.27 0.81 3.62
N SER A 327 3.64 -0.19 4.41
CA SER A 327 2.76 -0.82 5.39
C SER A 327 2.24 0.18 6.43
N LEU A 328 3.11 1.03 7.00
CA LEU A 328 2.70 2.07 7.95
C LEU A 328 1.78 3.11 7.30
N GLY A 329 2.12 3.55 6.08
CA GLY A 329 1.26 4.44 5.30
C GLY A 329 -0.13 3.85 5.07
N HIS A 330 -0.21 2.59 4.66
CA HIS A 330 -1.47 1.88 4.45
C HIS A 330 -2.29 1.73 5.75
N LYS A 331 -1.64 1.36 6.86
CA LYS A 331 -2.29 1.22 8.16
C LYS A 331 -2.87 2.53 8.67
N HIS A 332 -2.15 3.64 8.55
CA HIS A 332 -2.64 4.97 8.91
C HIS A 332 -3.75 5.46 7.96
N MET A 333 -3.67 5.15 6.66
CA MET A 333 -4.69 5.56 5.70
C MET A 333 -6.07 4.97 6.01
N TYR A 334 -6.10 3.72 6.49
CA TYR A 334 -7.33 2.94 6.67
C TYR A 334 -7.67 2.56 8.11
N GLY A 335 -6.80 2.86 9.06
CA GLY A 335 -7.01 2.56 10.48
C GLY A 335 -6.94 1.06 10.78
N LEU A 336 -5.84 0.40 10.42
CA LEU A 336 -5.68 -1.06 10.48
C LEU A 336 -4.79 -1.52 11.64
N ASP A 337 -5.06 -2.73 12.15
CA ASP A 337 -4.22 -3.44 13.13
C ASP A 337 -3.82 -2.55 14.33
N GLY A 338 -4.81 -1.87 14.94
CA GLY A 338 -4.65 -1.00 16.10
C GLY A 338 -4.14 0.42 15.82
N VAL A 339 -3.89 0.78 14.57
CA VAL A 339 -3.49 2.13 14.16
C VAL A 339 -4.74 2.97 13.85
N PRO A 340 -4.84 4.23 14.31
CA PRO A 340 -5.97 5.10 13.97
C PRO A 340 -5.89 5.62 12.52
N VAL A 341 -7.05 5.98 11.96
CA VAL A 341 -7.12 6.65 10.65
C VAL A 341 -6.49 8.04 10.77
N ASP A 342 -5.36 8.23 10.11
CA ASP A 342 -4.66 9.50 10.00
C ASP A 342 -3.95 9.59 8.64
N LYS A 343 -4.62 10.25 7.69
CA LYS A 343 -4.11 10.40 6.32
C LYS A 343 -2.93 11.36 6.25
N GLU A 344 -2.85 12.33 7.16
CA GLU A 344 -1.71 13.24 7.22
C GLU A 344 -0.45 12.51 7.69
N GLN A 345 -0.59 11.58 8.64
CA GLN A 345 0.48 10.69 9.07
C GLN A 345 0.81 9.60 8.03
N ALA A 346 -0.17 9.14 7.24
CA ALA A 346 0.07 8.22 6.14
C ALA A 346 0.93 8.84 5.04
N TYR A 347 0.70 10.12 4.72
CA TYR A 347 1.37 10.83 3.63
C TYR A 347 2.90 10.76 3.66
N PRO A 348 3.63 11.13 4.74
CA PRO A 348 5.09 11.13 4.73
C PRO A 348 5.69 9.74 4.47
N TYR A 349 5.09 8.67 4.99
CA TYR A 349 5.55 7.31 4.72
C TYR A 349 5.39 6.94 3.24
N LEU A 350 4.25 7.27 2.64
CA LEU A 350 3.96 6.98 1.23
C LEU A 350 4.78 7.88 0.31
N LYS A 351 4.90 9.17 0.64
CA LYS A 351 5.68 10.16 -0.10
C LYS A 351 7.16 9.79 -0.14
N TYR A 352 7.73 9.36 0.98
CA TYR A 352 9.10 8.85 1.03
C TYR A 352 9.31 7.72 0.01
N VAL A 353 8.42 6.72 0.00
CA VAL A 353 8.54 5.61 -0.95
C VAL A 353 8.34 6.11 -2.38
N ALA A 354 7.36 6.98 -2.64
CA ALA A 354 7.12 7.57 -3.94
C ALA A 354 8.36 8.32 -4.50
N ASP A 355 9.03 9.12 -3.67
CA ASP A 355 10.25 9.84 -4.05
C ASP A 355 11.39 8.89 -4.37
N THR A 356 11.58 7.82 -3.58
CA THR A 356 12.60 6.82 -3.87
C THR A 356 12.26 5.97 -5.10
N THR A 357 10.98 5.72 -5.38
CA THR A 357 10.53 5.04 -6.61
C THR A 357 10.91 5.84 -7.85
N ARG A 358 10.81 7.18 -7.78
CA ARG A 358 11.28 8.07 -8.84
C ARG A 358 12.80 7.89 -9.05
N GLU A 359 13.58 7.90 -7.98
CA GLU A 359 15.04 7.74 -8.06
C GLU A 359 15.44 6.37 -8.64
N ASP A 360 14.74 5.29 -8.27
CA ASP A 360 15.00 3.96 -8.80
C ASP A 360 14.76 3.83 -10.30
N LYS A 361 13.83 4.61 -10.86
CA LYS A 361 13.62 4.62 -12.31
C LYS A 361 14.82 5.15 -13.08
N GLU A 362 15.57 6.05 -12.45
CA GLU A 362 16.79 6.60 -13.02
C GLU A 362 18.01 5.70 -12.74
N ILE A 363 17.96 4.87 -11.69
CA ILE A 363 19.04 3.95 -11.30
C ILE A 363 18.74 2.54 -11.82
N TYR A 364 19.44 2.14 -12.87
CA TYR A 364 19.17 0.88 -13.54
C TYR A 364 19.98 -0.32 -12.98
N LYS A 365 19.63 -0.86 -11.80
CA LYS A 365 20.33 -2.05 -11.28
C LYS A 365 19.84 -3.33 -11.98
N ASN A 366 20.75 -4.27 -12.21
CA ASN A 366 20.42 -5.58 -12.80
C ASN A 366 19.45 -6.42 -11.95
N THR A 367 19.37 -6.12 -10.65
CA THR A 367 18.46 -6.81 -9.71
C THR A 367 17.06 -6.22 -9.68
N ASP A 368 16.84 -5.05 -10.27
CA ASP A 368 15.55 -4.38 -10.23
C ASP A 368 14.54 -5.09 -11.14
N VAL A 369 13.29 -5.05 -10.72
CA VAL A 369 12.18 -5.74 -11.37
C VAL A 369 11.03 -4.77 -11.51
N TYR A 370 10.41 -4.75 -12.69
CA TYR A 370 9.19 -4.00 -12.91
C TYR A 370 8.04 -4.56 -12.06
N THR A 371 7.24 -3.67 -11.48
CA THR A 371 6.14 -4.08 -10.60
C THR A 371 4.93 -4.51 -11.42
N GLU A 372 4.69 -5.82 -11.48
CA GLU A 372 3.57 -6.44 -12.21
C GLU A 372 2.53 -6.95 -11.19
N SER A 373 1.36 -6.33 -11.16
CA SER A 373 0.26 -6.70 -10.25
C SER A 373 -0.72 -7.64 -10.95
N ILE A 374 -0.40 -8.93 -10.97
CA ILE A 374 -1.18 -9.98 -11.65
C ILE A 374 -2.09 -10.68 -10.64
N ARG A 375 -3.39 -10.78 -10.94
CA ARG A 375 -4.34 -11.56 -10.12
C ARG A 375 -4.22 -13.04 -10.47
N LEU A 376 -4.29 -13.91 -9.47
CA LEU A 376 -4.18 -15.37 -9.68
C LEU A 376 -5.34 -15.98 -10.47
N THR A 377 -6.44 -15.25 -10.61
CA THR A 377 -7.59 -15.62 -11.44
C THR A 377 -7.44 -15.21 -12.91
N ASP A 378 -6.42 -14.41 -13.26
CA ASP A 378 -6.15 -13.97 -14.63
C ASP A 378 -5.15 -14.94 -15.28
N GLU A 379 -5.65 -16.06 -15.78
CA GLU A 379 -4.80 -17.10 -16.39
C GLU A 379 -4.01 -16.59 -17.60
N ASP A 380 -4.56 -15.65 -18.37
CA ASP A 380 -3.94 -15.15 -19.59
C ASP A 380 -2.70 -14.31 -19.26
N GLN A 381 -2.78 -13.42 -18.27
CA GLN A 381 -1.60 -12.69 -17.80
C GLN A 381 -0.55 -13.61 -17.17
N ILE A 382 -0.96 -14.67 -16.47
CA ILE A 382 -0.03 -15.66 -15.91
C ILE A 382 0.66 -16.43 -17.03
N LYS A 383 -0.07 -16.83 -18.08
CA LYS A 383 0.49 -17.52 -19.26
C LYS A 383 1.49 -16.64 -20.01
N GLN A 384 1.30 -15.32 -20.03
CA GLN A 384 2.26 -14.39 -20.64
C GLN A 384 3.58 -14.25 -19.86
N GLN A 385 3.63 -14.67 -18.59
CA GLN A 385 4.87 -14.68 -17.82
C GLN A 385 5.80 -15.78 -18.32
N THR A 386 7.06 -15.43 -18.55
CA THR A 386 8.05 -16.36 -19.10
C THR A 386 9.37 -16.27 -18.35
N ASP A 387 10.14 -17.34 -18.42
CA ASP A 387 11.52 -17.38 -17.96
C ASP A 387 12.43 -17.38 -19.21
N GLU A 388 13.74 -17.15 -19.04
CA GLU A 388 14.69 -17.10 -20.17
C GLU A 388 14.79 -18.43 -20.94
N ASP A 389 14.36 -19.54 -20.32
CA ASP A 389 14.31 -20.88 -20.91
C ASP A 389 12.87 -21.27 -21.33
N GLY A 390 11.91 -20.34 -21.28
CA GLY A 390 10.51 -20.60 -21.60
C GLY A 390 10.20 -20.58 -23.10
N ASP A 391 9.21 -21.36 -23.53
CA ASP A 391 8.79 -21.45 -24.94
C ASP A 391 8.39 -20.10 -25.54
N ILE A 392 7.66 -19.26 -24.77
CA ILE A 392 7.24 -17.92 -25.18
C ILE A 392 8.47 -17.04 -25.45
N PHE A 393 9.47 -17.09 -24.59
CA PHE A 393 10.71 -16.35 -24.77
C PHE A 393 11.46 -16.83 -26.03
N HIS A 394 11.56 -18.14 -26.25
CA HIS A 394 12.19 -18.70 -27.44
C HIS A 394 11.45 -18.32 -28.74
N TRP A 395 10.12 -18.35 -28.72
CA TRP A 395 9.29 -17.91 -29.85
C TRP A 395 9.46 -16.42 -30.14
N LEU A 396 9.40 -15.55 -29.12
CA LEU A 396 9.64 -14.11 -29.27
C LEU A 396 11.05 -13.84 -29.81
N LYS A 397 12.06 -14.55 -29.30
CA LYS A 397 13.44 -14.46 -29.77
C LYS A 397 13.58 -14.88 -31.24
N PHE A 398 12.89 -15.93 -31.67
CA PHE A 398 12.87 -16.35 -33.06
C PHE A 398 12.21 -15.30 -33.97
N GLN A 399 11.06 -14.76 -33.58
CA GLN A 399 10.37 -13.69 -34.32
C GLN A 399 11.22 -12.41 -34.41
N ALA A 400 11.86 -12.02 -33.31
CA ALA A 400 12.75 -10.86 -33.28
C ALA A 400 13.94 -11.02 -34.25
N LYS A 401 14.53 -12.22 -34.33
CA LYS A 401 15.58 -12.57 -35.30
C LYS A 401 15.09 -12.55 -36.76
N LYS A 402 13.81 -12.80 -37.00
CA LYS A 402 13.18 -12.70 -38.33
C LYS A 402 12.83 -11.26 -38.74
N GLY A 403 13.12 -10.27 -37.91
CA GLY A 403 12.86 -8.87 -38.22
C GLY A 403 11.46 -8.39 -37.83
N VAL A 404 10.71 -9.17 -37.05
CA VAL A 404 9.38 -8.75 -36.59
C VAL A 404 9.53 -7.64 -35.54
N LEU A 405 9.17 -6.42 -35.92
CA LEU A 405 9.32 -5.21 -35.10
C LEU A 405 8.72 -5.35 -33.69
N SER A 406 7.47 -5.83 -33.60
CA SER A 406 6.80 -6.01 -32.31
C SER A 406 7.53 -6.97 -31.38
N ALA A 407 8.13 -8.04 -31.92
CA ALA A 407 8.92 -8.99 -31.14
C ALA A 407 10.23 -8.37 -30.65
N GLN A 408 10.93 -7.59 -31.49
CA GLN A 408 12.15 -6.86 -31.12
C GLN A 408 11.86 -5.84 -30.01
N GLN A 409 10.78 -5.07 -30.14
CA GLN A 409 10.35 -4.11 -29.12
C GLN A 409 9.99 -4.80 -27.81
N ASN A 410 9.20 -5.88 -27.87
CA ASN A 410 8.75 -6.60 -26.68
C ASN A 410 9.92 -7.21 -25.92
N ILE A 411 10.80 -7.96 -26.60
CA ILE A 411 11.95 -8.59 -25.94
C ILE A 411 12.96 -7.55 -25.45
N GLY A 412 13.17 -6.47 -26.22
CA GLY A 412 14.04 -5.35 -25.84
C GLY A 412 13.55 -4.67 -24.56
N ARG A 413 12.27 -4.31 -24.49
CA ARG A 413 11.67 -3.67 -23.30
C ARG A 413 11.60 -4.63 -22.11
N ALA A 414 11.24 -5.89 -22.32
CA ALA A 414 11.14 -6.87 -21.26
C ALA A 414 12.49 -7.11 -20.58
N LEU A 415 13.58 -7.23 -21.36
CA LEU A 415 14.94 -7.35 -20.85
C LEU A 415 15.48 -6.02 -20.29
N PHE A 416 15.06 -4.87 -20.82
CA PHE A 416 15.51 -3.57 -20.31
C PHE A 416 14.95 -3.30 -18.91
N TRP A 417 13.65 -3.50 -18.70
CA TRP A 417 12.93 -3.24 -17.45
C TRP A 417 12.89 -4.43 -16.49
N GLY A 418 13.16 -5.65 -16.98
CA GLY A 418 13.02 -6.88 -16.21
C GLY A 418 11.55 -7.10 -15.87
N SER A 419 10.71 -7.28 -16.90
CA SER A 419 9.27 -7.53 -16.82
C SER A 419 8.90 -8.86 -17.49
N GLN A 420 7.63 -9.28 -17.40
CA GLN A 420 7.12 -10.52 -17.99
C GLN A 420 7.88 -11.77 -17.51
N GLY A 421 8.33 -11.76 -16.25
CA GLY A 421 9.12 -12.83 -15.64
C GLY A 421 10.62 -12.80 -15.96
N LEU A 422 11.05 -12.02 -16.96
CA LEU A 422 12.45 -11.92 -17.36
C LEU A 422 13.28 -11.06 -16.40
N LYS A 423 14.54 -11.44 -16.21
CA LYS A 423 15.52 -10.61 -15.52
C LYS A 423 16.04 -9.52 -16.45
N ARG A 424 16.61 -8.48 -15.85
CA ARG A 424 17.21 -7.41 -16.61
C ARG A 424 18.48 -7.89 -17.30
N ASN A 425 18.58 -7.60 -18.59
CA ASN A 425 19.80 -7.78 -19.37
C ASN A 425 19.93 -6.61 -20.35
N ILE A 426 20.55 -5.54 -19.87
CA ILE A 426 20.64 -4.28 -20.61
C ILE A 426 21.42 -4.46 -21.91
N HIS A 427 22.52 -5.22 -21.92
CA HIS A 427 23.30 -5.46 -23.13
C HIS A 427 22.50 -6.17 -24.22
N THR A 428 21.77 -7.23 -23.88
CA THR A 428 20.92 -7.92 -24.87
C THR A 428 19.71 -7.07 -25.25
N ALA A 429 19.14 -6.31 -24.32
CA ALA A 429 18.06 -5.37 -24.62
C ALA A 429 18.48 -4.35 -25.68
N LEU A 430 19.67 -3.77 -25.54
CA LEU A 430 20.23 -2.80 -26.50
C LEU A 430 20.33 -3.35 -27.91
N GLN A 431 20.72 -4.62 -28.07
CA GLN A 431 20.82 -5.24 -29.39
C GLN A 431 19.46 -5.26 -30.08
N TYR A 432 18.41 -5.69 -29.39
CA TYR A 432 17.06 -5.72 -29.96
C TYR A 432 16.47 -4.32 -30.16
N LEU A 433 16.74 -3.38 -29.25
CA LEU A 433 16.28 -2.00 -29.38
C LEU A 433 16.95 -1.31 -30.58
N ARG A 434 18.25 -1.54 -30.79
CA ARG A 434 18.96 -1.09 -32.00
C ARG A 434 18.33 -1.67 -33.28
N MET A 435 18.12 -2.99 -33.33
CA MET A 435 17.46 -3.64 -34.47
C MET A 435 16.09 -3.03 -34.76
N SER A 436 15.30 -2.73 -33.72
CA SER A 436 14.01 -2.07 -33.89
C SER A 436 14.14 -0.63 -34.41
N ALA A 437 15.14 0.13 -33.98
CA ALA A 437 15.39 1.49 -34.46
C ALA A 437 15.82 1.53 -35.94
N GLU A 438 16.52 0.49 -36.41
CA GLU A 438 16.93 0.32 -37.82
C GLU A 438 15.72 0.13 -38.77
N THR A 439 14.54 -0.25 -38.25
CA THR A 439 13.29 -0.33 -39.04
C THR A 439 12.62 1.02 -39.32
N GLU A 440 13.22 2.11 -38.83
CA GLU A 440 12.69 3.48 -38.91
C GLU A 440 11.31 3.73 -38.28
N ASP A 441 10.91 2.85 -37.37
CA ASP A 441 9.81 3.10 -36.45
C ASP A 441 10.14 4.25 -35.49
N ALA A 442 9.25 5.23 -35.41
CA ALA A 442 9.50 6.47 -34.68
C ALA A 442 9.71 6.21 -33.19
N GLN A 443 8.93 5.30 -32.57
CA GLN A 443 9.08 4.99 -31.15
C GLN A 443 10.39 4.26 -30.87
N SER A 444 10.78 3.32 -31.74
CA SER A 444 12.04 2.57 -31.60
C SER A 444 13.26 3.47 -31.75
N MET A 445 13.24 4.41 -32.70
CA MET A 445 14.27 5.44 -32.85
C MET A 445 14.42 6.29 -31.58
N TYR A 446 13.31 6.71 -30.98
CA TYR A 446 13.32 7.44 -29.71
C TYR A 446 13.88 6.59 -28.56
N ASP A 447 13.38 5.37 -28.38
CA ASP A 447 13.77 4.47 -27.29
C ASP A 447 15.29 4.20 -27.34
N TYR A 448 15.83 3.91 -28.53
CA TYR A 448 17.26 3.71 -28.71
C TYR A 448 18.07 5.01 -28.56
N GLY A 449 17.58 6.12 -29.11
CA GLY A 449 18.22 7.44 -29.01
C GLY A 449 18.39 7.91 -27.57
N ILE A 450 17.36 7.78 -26.72
CA ILE A 450 17.46 8.12 -25.29
C ILE A 450 18.46 7.25 -24.55
N ILE A 451 18.54 5.96 -24.90
CA ILE A 451 19.51 5.07 -24.28
C ILE A 451 20.94 5.49 -24.64
N LEU A 452 21.20 5.84 -25.90
CA LEU A 452 22.50 6.37 -26.34
C LEU A 452 22.83 7.71 -25.67
N LEU A 453 21.84 8.60 -25.52
CA LEU A 453 22.02 9.91 -24.87
C LEU A 453 22.39 9.76 -23.40
N ARG A 454 21.77 8.80 -22.70
CA ARG A 454 21.99 8.56 -21.26
C ARG A 454 23.14 7.57 -20.97
N GLY A 455 23.59 6.80 -21.96
CA GLY A 455 24.65 5.80 -21.81
C GLY A 455 24.23 4.56 -21.01
N HIS A 456 22.96 4.14 -21.08
CA HIS A 456 22.52 2.94 -20.34
C HIS A 456 23.02 1.65 -21.00
N GLY A 457 24.00 1.00 -20.38
CA GLY A 457 24.59 -0.25 -20.89
C GLY A 457 25.49 -0.07 -22.12
N THR A 458 25.82 1.18 -22.45
CA THR A 458 26.68 1.58 -23.58
C THR A 458 27.38 2.90 -23.23
N SER A 459 28.42 3.29 -23.97
CA SER A 459 28.99 4.64 -23.85
C SER A 459 28.01 5.68 -24.39
N VAL A 460 28.00 6.87 -23.77
CA VAL A 460 27.19 8.00 -24.26
C VAL A 460 27.62 8.33 -25.69
N ASN A 461 26.65 8.36 -26.62
CA ASN A 461 26.86 8.83 -27.99
C ASN A 461 25.80 9.86 -28.35
N GLU A 462 26.07 11.11 -27.99
CA GLU A 462 25.14 12.23 -28.18
C GLU A 462 24.82 12.50 -29.65
N THR A 463 25.80 12.38 -30.55
CA THR A 463 25.61 12.65 -31.98
C THR A 463 24.64 11.67 -32.63
N GLU A 464 24.83 10.37 -32.41
CA GLU A 464 23.95 9.32 -32.90
C GLU A 464 22.58 9.40 -32.23
N ALA A 465 22.55 9.63 -30.90
CA ALA A 465 21.32 9.84 -30.15
C ALA A 465 20.45 10.95 -30.74
N MET A 466 21.03 12.14 -30.93
CA MET A 466 20.32 13.30 -31.47
C MET A 466 19.89 13.09 -32.92
N THR A 467 20.64 12.33 -33.71
CA THR A 467 20.24 11.93 -35.06
C THR A 467 18.95 11.10 -35.03
N HIS A 468 18.88 10.07 -34.17
CA HIS A 468 17.68 9.25 -34.03
C HIS A 468 16.51 10.03 -33.42
N ILE A 469 16.74 10.86 -32.39
CA ILE A 469 15.70 11.67 -31.76
C ILE A 469 15.11 12.68 -32.76
N LYS A 470 15.93 13.37 -33.56
CA LYS A 470 15.44 14.30 -34.59
C LYS A 470 14.61 13.59 -35.66
N LYS A 471 15.08 12.47 -36.21
CA LYS A 471 14.31 11.65 -37.16
C LYS A 471 12.97 11.15 -36.59
N SER A 472 12.96 10.77 -35.32
CA SER A 472 11.74 10.39 -34.61
C SER A 472 10.77 11.56 -34.43
N ALA A 473 11.28 12.74 -34.09
CA ALA A 473 10.49 13.97 -33.95
C ALA A 473 9.92 14.45 -35.30
N GLU A 474 10.66 14.32 -36.41
CA GLU A 474 10.17 14.59 -37.77
C GLU A 474 8.96 13.71 -38.14
N LYS A 475 8.91 12.48 -37.62
CA LYS A 475 7.75 11.57 -37.72
C LYS A 475 6.66 11.88 -36.69
N LYS A 476 6.69 13.06 -36.05
CA LYS A 476 5.77 13.53 -35.00
C LYS A 476 5.67 12.60 -33.79
N ASN A 477 6.77 11.95 -33.40
CA ASN A 477 6.78 11.19 -32.16
C ASN A 477 6.73 12.15 -30.94
N PRO A 478 5.71 12.06 -30.07
CA PRO A 478 5.54 12.97 -28.94
C PRO A 478 6.70 12.92 -27.93
N SER A 479 7.26 11.73 -27.69
CA SER A 479 8.34 11.54 -26.73
C SER A 479 9.66 12.13 -27.25
N ALA A 480 9.91 12.01 -28.56
CA ALA A 480 11.08 12.62 -29.21
C ALA A 480 11.00 14.16 -29.22
N LEU A 481 9.83 14.73 -29.54
CA LEU A 481 9.61 16.18 -29.42
C LEU A 481 9.87 16.67 -27.99
N ASN A 482 9.35 15.96 -26.99
CA ASN A 482 9.66 16.27 -25.59
C ASN A 482 11.17 16.19 -25.28
N ALA A 483 11.88 15.19 -25.80
CA ALA A 483 13.33 15.09 -25.60
C ALA A 483 14.09 16.25 -26.25
N LEU A 484 13.69 16.70 -27.44
CA LEU A 484 14.23 17.92 -28.06
C LEU A 484 13.95 19.16 -27.20
N GLY A 485 12.74 19.29 -26.66
CA GLY A 485 12.41 20.38 -25.74
C GLY A 485 13.25 20.35 -24.47
N TRP A 486 13.47 19.17 -23.89
CA TRP A 486 14.31 18.99 -22.71
C TRP A 486 15.77 19.30 -23.02
N TYR A 487 16.27 18.90 -24.19
CA TYR A 487 17.63 19.24 -24.64
C TYR A 487 17.79 20.76 -24.81
N ALA A 488 16.84 21.41 -25.50
CA ALA A 488 16.83 22.86 -25.70
C ALA A 488 16.80 23.63 -24.37
N LEU A 489 16.04 23.15 -23.38
CA LEU A 489 15.96 23.79 -22.06
C LEU A 489 17.27 23.68 -21.27
N ASN A 490 17.88 22.50 -21.24
CA ASN A 490 18.99 22.19 -20.32
C ASN A 490 20.38 22.43 -20.91
N TYR A 491 20.55 22.24 -22.23
CA TYR A 491 21.84 22.38 -22.92
C TYR A 491 21.90 23.68 -23.71
N ASP A 492 20.94 23.92 -24.60
CA ASP A 492 20.91 25.14 -25.43
C ASP A 492 20.48 26.38 -24.63
N ARG A 493 19.91 26.17 -23.43
CA ARG A 493 19.34 27.22 -22.54
C ARG A 493 18.31 28.10 -23.25
N ASN A 494 17.61 27.53 -24.23
CA ASN A 494 16.59 28.21 -25.01
C ASN A 494 15.19 27.79 -24.54
N THR A 495 14.69 28.44 -23.49
CA THR A 495 13.39 28.13 -22.91
C THR A 495 12.23 28.37 -23.88
N THR A 496 12.33 29.37 -24.77
CA THR A 496 11.28 29.68 -25.75
C THR A 496 11.11 28.55 -26.76
N GLU A 497 12.22 28.00 -27.25
CA GLU A 497 12.20 26.85 -28.16
C GLU A 497 11.77 25.57 -27.43
N ALA A 498 12.25 25.35 -26.20
CA ALA A 498 11.82 24.23 -25.37
C ALA A 498 10.29 24.21 -25.18
N VAL A 499 9.69 25.36 -24.86
CA VAL A 499 8.22 25.48 -24.70
C VAL A 499 7.50 25.13 -25.98
N LYS A 500 7.98 25.55 -27.16
CA LYS A 500 7.35 25.17 -28.45
C LYS A 500 7.33 23.66 -28.64
N TYR A 501 8.46 22.98 -28.42
CA TYR A 501 8.52 21.53 -28.50
C TYR A 501 7.63 20.84 -27.47
N PHE A 502 7.60 21.34 -26.22
CA PHE A 502 6.73 20.78 -25.18
C PHE A 502 5.25 20.99 -25.48
N GLU A 503 4.83 22.15 -25.98
CA GLU A 503 3.44 22.42 -26.37
C GLU A 503 3.01 21.53 -27.53
N GLU A 504 3.87 21.34 -28.54
CA GLU A 504 3.61 20.42 -29.65
C GLU A 504 3.47 18.97 -29.13
N ALA A 505 4.44 18.48 -28.36
CA ALA A 505 4.39 17.15 -27.76
C ALA A 505 3.16 16.96 -26.86
N TYR A 506 2.79 17.97 -26.08
CA TYR A 506 1.61 17.96 -25.23
C TYR A 506 0.32 17.86 -26.05
N SER A 507 0.22 18.59 -27.17
CA SER A 507 -0.93 18.51 -28.08
C SER A 507 -1.11 17.10 -28.68
N LEU A 508 -0.01 16.35 -28.82
CA LEU A 508 0.01 14.95 -29.24
C LEU A 508 -0.19 13.95 -28.08
N GLY A 509 -0.42 14.45 -26.86
CA GLY A 509 -0.72 13.64 -25.68
C GLY A 509 0.49 13.19 -24.86
N CYS A 510 1.68 13.76 -25.06
CA CYS A 510 2.88 13.41 -24.31
C CYS A 510 2.75 13.76 -22.81
N PRO A 511 2.82 12.78 -21.90
CA PRO A 511 2.73 13.05 -20.47
C PRO A 511 3.99 13.73 -19.91
N ASP A 512 5.18 13.42 -20.43
CA ASP A 512 6.43 14.05 -19.98
C ASP A 512 6.50 15.52 -20.38
N ALA A 513 5.96 15.88 -21.56
CA ALA A 513 5.86 17.28 -21.98
C ALA A 513 4.92 18.09 -21.09
N ALA A 514 3.75 17.52 -20.74
CA ALA A 514 2.86 18.13 -19.76
C ALA A 514 3.57 18.36 -18.41
N TYR A 515 4.31 17.37 -17.92
CA TYR A 515 5.10 17.53 -16.70
C TYR A 515 6.10 18.68 -16.81
N ASN A 516 6.86 18.76 -17.90
CA ASN A 516 7.85 19.83 -18.12
C ASN A 516 7.18 21.21 -18.18
N LEU A 517 6.06 21.37 -18.87
CA LEU A 517 5.26 22.60 -18.87
C LEU A 517 4.75 22.95 -17.47
N GLY A 518 4.30 21.96 -16.71
CA GLY A 518 3.88 22.13 -15.32
C GLY A 518 5.01 22.64 -14.43
N ILE A 519 6.23 22.11 -14.59
CA ILE A 519 7.41 22.60 -13.86
C ILE A 519 7.74 24.04 -14.24
N LEU A 520 7.72 24.40 -15.52
CA LEU A 520 7.97 25.78 -15.97
C LEU A 520 6.96 26.78 -15.37
N HIS A 521 5.69 26.39 -15.24
CA HIS A 521 4.69 27.20 -14.56
C HIS A 521 4.89 27.26 -13.05
N LEU A 522 5.28 26.16 -12.41
CA LEU A 522 5.48 26.09 -10.96
C LEU A 522 6.70 26.89 -10.49
N THR A 523 7.77 26.91 -11.30
CA THR A 523 9.02 27.61 -10.98
C THR A 523 9.07 29.04 -11.53
N GLY A 524 8.13 29.42 -12.40
CA GLY A 524 8.13 30.72 -13.08
C GLY A 524 9.11 30.79 -14.26
N GLY A 525 9.58 29.64 -14.76
CA GLY A 525 10.44 29.54 -15.94
C GLY A 525 9.70 29.70 -17.27
N PHE A 526 8.37 29.73 -17.28
CA PHE A 526 7.61 29.90 -18.53
C PHE A 526 7.79 31.33 -19.09
N PRO A 527 8.22 31.52 -20.36
CA PRO A 527 8.53 32.84 -20.92
C PRO A 527 7.35 33.83 -20.83
N GLY A 528 7.59 35.00 -20.22
CA GLY A 528 6.60 36.07 -20.11
C GLY A 528 5.41 35.77 -19.18
N LYS A 529 5.51 34.75 -18.32
CA LYS A 529 4.48 34.40 -17.33
C LYS A 529 5.08 34.36 -15.92
N THR A 530 4.28 34.74 -14.92
CA THR A 530 4.63 34.55 -13.50
C THR A 530 4.33 33.12 -13.05
N VAL A 531 4.79 32.75 -11.85
CA VAL A 531 4.46 31.48 -11.20
C VAL A 531 2.95 31.25 -11.17
N ASP A 532 2.51 30.07 -11.60
CA ASP A 532 1.10 29.66 -11.67
C ASP A 532 0.96 28.19 -11.25
N ALA A 533 0.84 27.97 -9.93
CA ALA A 533 0.70 26.63 -9.36
C ALA A 533 -0.61 25.94 -9.76
N ASP A 534 -1.66 26.71 -10.09
CA ASP A 534 -2.96 26.18 -10.51
C ASP A 534 -2.87 25.58 -11.92
N LYS A 535 -2.21 26.27 -12.86
CA LYS A 535 -1.89 25.68 -14.18
C LYS A 535 -0.93 24.52 -14.07
N ALA A 536 0.09 24.62 -13.23
CA ALA A 536 1.01 23.51 -13.00
C ALA A 536 0.27 22.26 -12.54
N LEU A 537 -0.65 22.37 -11.58
CA LEU A 537 -1.48 21.27 -11.12
C LEU A 537 -2.34 20.65 -12.23
N ALA A 538 -2.90 21.47 -13.13
CA ALA A 538 -3.65 20.96 -14.29
C ALA A 538 -2.77 20.11 -15.23
N TYR A 539 -1.57 20.59 -15.56
CA TYR A 539 -0.61 19.83 -16.34
C TYR A 539 -0.16 18.54 -15.63
N PHE A 540 0.11 18.60 -14.33
CA PHE A 540 0.51 17.43 -13.57
C PHE A 540 -0.61 16.39 -13.46
N ASN A 541 -1.88 16.81 -13.34
CA ASN A 541 -3.02 15.90 -13.36
C ASN A 541 -3.12 15.18 -14.72
N PHE A 542 -2.92 15.90 -15.83
CA PHE A 542 -2.90 15.31 -17.17
C PHE A 542 -1.79 14.25 -17.32
N ALA A 543 -0.57 14.58 -16.88
CA ALA A 543 0.60 13.72 -16.94
C ALA A 543 0.47 12.50 -16.02
N GLY A 544 0.06 12.74 -14.77
CA GLY A 544 -0.12 11.70 -13.76
C GLY A 544 -1.18 10.68 -14.16
N ALA A 545 -2.31 11.13 -14.74
CA ALA A 545 -3.36 10.24 -15.25
C ALA A 545 -2.87 9.28 -16.35
N ARG A 546 -1.73 9.60 -16.97
CA ARG A 546 -1.02 8.78 -17.98
C ARG A 546 0.25 8.13 -17.42
N ASN A 547 0.30 7.88 -16.11
CA ASN A 547 1.37 7.16 -15.41
C ASN A 547 2.74 7.86 -15.34
N GLN A 548 2.83 9.16 -15.60
CA GLN A 548 4.05 9.94 -15.35
C GLN A 548 4.26 10.05 -13.83
N ILE A 549 5.41 9.58 -13.34
CA ILE A 549 5.67 9.43 -11.90
C ILE A 549 5.94 10.76 -11.21
N ASP A 550 6.80 11.59 -11.78
CA ASP A 550 7.18 12.89 -11.22
C ASP A 550 5.97 13.81 -11.07
N ALA A 551 5.12 13.86 -12.09
CA ALA A 551 3.86 14.56 -12.08
C ALA A 551 2.96 14.05 -10.96
N GLY A 552 2.82 12.73 -10.78
CA GLY A 552 2.06 12.16 -9.67
C GLY A 552 2.57 12.60 -8.29
N ILE A 553 3.89 12.71 -8.11
CA ILE A 553 4.50 13.25 -6.88
C ILE A 553 4.16 14.73 -6.69
N GLN A 554 4.17 15.52 -7.78
CA GLN A 554 3.78 16.93 -7.73
C GLN A 554 2.28 17.10 -7.46
N VAL A 555 1.40 16.28 -8.06
CA VAL A 555 -0.04 16.26 -7.74
C VAL A 555 -0.22 15.95 -6.26
N ALA A 556 0.50 14.95 -5.73
CA ALA A 556 0.43 14.60 -4.32
C ALA A 556 0.81 15.79 -3.43
N SER A 557 1.96 16.42 -3.70
CA SER A 557 2.49 17.56 -2.94
C SER A 557 1.59 18.80 -3.01
N LEU A 558 1.12 19.18 -4.21
CA LEU A 558 0.25 20.33 -4.41
C LEU A 558 -1.15 20.11 -3.82
N ASN A 559 -1.67 18.89 -3.78
CA ASN A 559 -2.93 18.63 -3.06
C ASN A 559 -2.73 18.66 -1.53
N MET A 560 -1.58 18.20 -1.03
CA MET A 560 -1.25 18.27 0.40
C MET A 560 -0.99 19.69 0.89
N LYS A 561 -0.49 20.58 0.03
CA LYS A 561 -0.29 22.00 0.35
C LYS A 561 -1.56 22.80 0.03
N GLY A 562 -2.13 22.64 -1.15
CA GLY A 562 -3.08 23.57 -1.73
C GLY A 562 -2.35 24.63 -2.56
N THR A 563 -3.11 25.37 -3.36
CA THR A 563 -2.65 26.46 -4.23
C THR A 563 -3.52 27.70 -3.99
N SER A 564 -3.32 28.76 -4.79
CA SER A 564 -4.10 30.00 -4.65
C SER A 564 -5.60 29.82 -4.89
N ARG A 565 -5.98 28.96 -5.86
CA ARG A 565 -7.38 28.69 -6.21
C ARG A 565 -7.87 27.32 -5.77
N HIS A 566 -6.98 26.36 -5.53
CA HIS A 566 -7.35 25.02 -5.08
C HIS A 566 -7.04 24.85 -3.60
N ARG A 567 -8.08 24.58 -2.81
CA ARG A 567 -7.92 24.26 -1.39
C ARG A 567 -7.17 22.94 -1.23
N ARG A 568 -6.43 22.84 -0.14
CA ARG A 568 -5.77 21.61 0.31
C ARG A 568 -6.75 20.43 0.30
N HIS A 569 -6.34 19.31 -0.30
CA HIS A 569 -7.14 18.10 -0.46
C HIS A 569 -6.35 16.83 -0.09
N ILE A 570 -6.31 16.54 1.21
CA ILE A 570 -5.46 15.48 1.81
C ILE A 570 -5.68 14.10 1.16
N GLN A 571 -6.95 13.72 0.90
CA GLN A 571 -7.28 12.42 0.34
C GLN A 571 -6.55 12.15 -0.98
N ILE A 572 -6.75 13.04 -1.96
CA ILE A 572 -6.11 12.98 -3.28
C ILE A 572 -4.59 12.98 -3.12
N GLY A 573 -4.04 13.82 -2.22
CA GLY A 573 -2.61 13.87 -1.95
C GLY A 573 -2.03 12.51 -1.54
N VAL A 574 -2.69 11.83 -0.61
CA VAL A 574 -2.31 10.52 -0.09
C VAL A 574 -2.52 9.40 -1.11
N GLU A 575 -3.63 9.44 -1.86
CA GLU A 575 -3.94 8.46 -2.90
C GLU A 575 -2.90 8.50 -4.03
N TRP A 576 -2.48 9.69 -4.47
CA TRP A 576 -1.41 9.85 -5.46
C TRP A 576 -0.06 9.38 -4.92
N ALA A 577 0.31 9.75 -3.69
CA ALA A 577 1.54 9.26 -3.06
C ALA A 577 1.56 7.73 -2.99
N ARG A 578 0.45 7.10 -2.57
CA ARG A 578 0.28 5.64 -2.57
C ARG A 578 0.43 5.06 -3.97
N PHE A 579 -0.29 5.59 -4.96
CA PHE A 579 -0.27 5.09 -6.34
C PHE A 579 1.14 5.05 -6.94
N ILE A 580 1.96 6.07 -6.64
CA ILE A 580 3.36 6.09 -7.07
C ILE A 580 4.21 5.13 -6.23
N ALA A 581 4.02 5.12 -4.92
CA ALA A 581 4.77 4.26 -4.01
C ALA A 581 4.57 2.76 -4.32
N GLU A 582 3.39 2.35 -4.77
CA GLU A 582 3.07 0.98 -5.20
C GLU A 582 3.86 0.52 -6.44
N LYS A 583 4.54 1.42 -7.16
CA LYS A 583 5.34 1.06 -8.34
C LYS A 583 6.80 0.71 -8.00
N ASN A 584 7.19 0.79 -6.73
CA ASN A 584 8.58 0.59 -6.30
C ASN A 584 9.11 -0.85 -6.61
N PRO A 585 10.39 -1.00 -7.02
CA PRO A 585 10.96 -2.31 -7.36
C PRO A 585 10.99 -3.34 -6.22
N ALA A 586 11.04 -2.90 -4.96
CA ALA A 586 11.06 -3.83 -3.83
C ALA A 586 9.74 -4.60 -3.71
N LEU A 587 8.61 -3.95 -4.03
CA LEU A 587 7.32 -4.61 -4.13
C LEU A 587 7.27 -5.55 -5.35
N GLY A 588 7.76 -5.10 -6.51
CA GLY A 588 7.87 -5.95 -7.71
C GLY A 588 8.65 -7.24 -7.48
N LEU A 589 9.75 -7.20 -6.73
CA LEU A 589 10.53 -8.37 -6.35
C LEU A 589 9.73 -9.37 -5.50
N VAL A 590 8.93 -8.90 -4.54
CA VAL A 590 8.09 -9.76 -3.70
C VAL A 590 6.97 -10.39 -4.54
N LEU A 591 6.31 -9.62 -5.42
CA LEU A 591 5.27 -10.14 -6.31
C LEU A 591 5.82 -11.19 -7.28
N ARG A 592 7.01 -10.96 -7.85
CA ARG A 592 7.66 -11.94 -8.72
C ARG A 592 7.97 -13.24 -7.99
N LYS A 593 8.46 -13.17 -6.75
CA LYS A 593 8.69 -14.37 -5.92
C LYS A 593 7.38 -15.10 -5.64
N ALA A 594 6.31 -14.37 -5.31
CA ALA A 594 4.99 -14.94 -5.04
C ALA A 594 4.44 -15.67 -6.28
N LEU A 595 4.43 -14.99 -7.43
CA LEU A 595 3.91 -15.55 -8.67
C LEU A 595 4.76 -16.72 -9.19
N LYS A 596 6.09 -16.65 -9.06
CA LYS A 596 6.96 -17.77 -9.39
C LYS A 596 6.70 -18.99 -8.50
N ALA A 597 6.53 -18.79 -7.19
CA ALA A 597 6.18 -19.87 -6.28
C ALA A 597 4.82 -20.50 -6.65
N TYR A 598 3.83 -19.67 -7.01
CA TYR A 598 2.53 -20.15 -7.50
C TYR A 598 2.65 -21.00 -8.77
N ARG A 599 3.38 -20.52 -9.79
CA ARG A 599 3.61 -21.28 -11.04
C ARG A 599 4.33 -22.61 -10.79
N ASN A 600 5.17 -22.67 -9.75
CA ASN A 600 5.86 -23.88 -9.32
C ASN A 600 5.04 -24.76 -8.37
N LEU A 601 3.76 -24.45 -8.14
CA LEU A 601 2.86 -25.13 -7.22
C LEU A 601 3.31 -25.10 -5.74
N ASP A 602 4.24 -24.21 -5.37
CA ASP A 602 4.59 -23.93 -3.98
C ASP A 602 3.62 -22.87 -3.40
N LEU A 603 2.41 -23.34 -3.07
CA LEU A 603 1.32 -22.49 -2.57
C LEU A 603 1.65 -21.85 -1.21
N GLN A 604 2.46 -22.50 -0.37
CA GLN A 604 2.82 -21.99 0.95
C GLN A 604 3.76 -20.79 0.86
N SER A 605 4.82 -20.89 0.05
CA SER A 605 5.72 -19.76 -0.19
C SER A 605 5.01 -18.65 -0.95
N SER A 606 4.17 -19.00 -1.94
CA SER A 606 3.34 -18.04 -2.67
C SER A 606 2.46 -17.23 -1.73
N LEU A 607 1.72 -17.90 -0.84
CA LEU A 607 0.86 -17.26 0.15
C LEU A 607 1.66 -16.33 1.06
N PHE A 608 2.83 -16.75 1.56
CA PHE A 608 3.65 -15.90 2.42
C PHE A 608 4.11 -14.63 1.71
N TYR A 609 4.60 -14.73 0.48
CA TYR A 609 5.04 -13.55 -0.28
C TYR A 609 3.87 -12.63 -0.64
N TYR A 610 2.70 -13.16 -0.98
CA TYR A 610 1.50 -12.34 -1.15
C TYR A 610 1.05 -11.70 0.17
N LEU A 611 1.15 -12.37 1.32
CA LEU A 611 0.88 -11.77 2.63
C LEU A 611 1.85 -10.62 2.94
N MET A 612 3.12 -10.74 2.57
CA MET A 612 4.09 -9.64 2.68
C MET A 612 3.66 -8.43 1.84
N ALA A 613 3.28 -8.64 0.58
CA ALA A 613 2.82 -7.55 -0.29
C ALA A 613 1.45 -6.99 0.13
N SER A 614 0.56 -7.83 0.66
CA SER A 614 -0.73 -7.45 1.24
C SER A 614 -0.55 -6.57 2.48
N ASP A 615 0.35 -6.94 3.40
CA ASP A 615 0.67 -6.13 4.58
C ASP A 615 1.41 -4.82 4.20
N ALA A 616 2.08 -4.76 3.05
CA ALA A 616 2.58 -3.52 2.46
C ALA A 616 1.46 -2.65 1.83
N GLY A 617 0.23 -3.14 1.76
CA GLY A 617 -0.95 -2.38 1.32
C GLY A 617 -1.34 -2.54 -0.15
N LEU A 618 -0.78 -3.52 -0.87
CA LEU A 618 -1.15 -3.78 -2.26
C LEU A 618 -2.44 -4.61 -2.35
N GLU A 619 -3.45 -4.07 -3.01
CA GLU A 619 -4.78 -4.70 -3.11
C GLU A 619 -4.75 -6.03 -3.87
N VAL A 620 -4.02 -6.11 -4.99
CA VAL A 620 -3.90 -7.35 -5.78
C VAL A 620 -3.24 -8.45 -4.95
N ALA A 621 -2.29 -8.12 -4.09
CA ALA A 621 -1.68 -9.08 -3.19
C ALA A 621 -2.66 -9.53 -2.10
N SER A 622 -3.47 -8.61 -1.54
CA SER A 622 -4.56 -8.99 -0.63
C SER A 622 -5.55 -9.93 -1.32
N PHE A 623 -5.98 -9.64 -2.55
CA PHE A 623 -6.83 -10.53 -3.33
C PHE A 623 -6.19 -11.92 -3.50
N ASN A 624 -4.94 -11.98 -3.94
CA ASN A 624 -4.23 -13.24 -4.17
C ASN A 624 -4.02 -14.05 -2.88
N SER A 625 -3.71 -13.38 -1.76
CA SER A 625 -3.65 -14.03 -0.45
C SER A 625 -4.99 -14.63 -0.04
N ALA A 626 -6.09 -13.90 -0.24
CA ALA A 626 -7.43 -14.39 0.07
C ALA A 626 -7.80 -15.60 -0.78
N TYR A 627 -7.55 -15.52 -2.10
CA TYR A 627 -7.78 -16.61 -3.05
C TYR A 627 -7.00 -17.88 -2.69
N LEU A 628 -5.72 -17.76 -2.34
CA LEU A 628 -4.90 -18.90 -1.90
C LEU A 628 -5.36 -19.50 -0.57
N CYS A 629 -5.83 -18.66 0.35
CA CYS A 629 -6.40 -19.11 1.62
C CYS A 629 -7.75 -19.79 1.45
N GLU A 630 -8.51 -19.43 0.42
CA GLU A 630 -9.76 -20.09 0.03
C GLU A 630 -9.50 -21.44 -0.65
N SER A 631 -8.53 -21.51 -1.58
CA SER A 631 -8.17 -22.73 -2.30
C SER A 631 -7.34 -23.72 -1.48
N SER A 632 -6.98 -23.37 -0.24
CA SER A 632 -6.09 -24.14 0.62
C SER A 632 -6.73 -25.46 1.09
N GLN A 633 -6.48 -26.56 0.37
CA GLN A 633 -6.87 -27.91 0.79
C GLN A 633 -5.98 -28.46 1.93
N ASP A 634 -4.74 -27.97 2.08
CA ASP A 634 -3.72 -28.53 3.00
C ASP A 634 -3.76 -27.96 4.43
N GLY A 635 -4.81 -27.23 4.80
CA GLY A 635 -4.89 -26.56 6.11
C GLY A 635 -3.86 -25.45 6.30
N MET A 636 -3.36 -24.82 5.22
CA MET A 636 -2.41 -23.69 5.30
C MET A 636 -2.97 -22.52 6.11
N ALA A 637 -4.27 -22.24 5.92
CA ALA A 637 -4.98 -21.21 6.68
C ALA A 637 -4.99 -21.48 8.19
N THR A 638 -4.92 -22.74 8.65
CA THR A 638 -4.94 -23.07 10.08
C THR A 638 -3.65 -22.68 10.82
N VAL A 639 -2.56 -22.43 10.09
CA VAL A 639 -1.29 -21.95 10.67
C VAL A 639 -1.35 -20.44 10.93
N ILE A 640 -2.31 -19.73 10.33
CA ILE A 640 -2.49 -18.29 10.47
C ILE A 640 -3.58 -18.06 11.52
N GLU A 641 -3.28 -17.36 12.60
CA GLU A 641 -4.26 -17.10 13.67
C GLU A 641 -5.37 -16.15 13.20
N LYS A 642 -5.03 -15.08 12.48
CA LYS A 642 -6.04 -14.19 11.89
C LYS A 642 -6.76 -14.92 10.75
N ASP A 643 -8.08 -14.70 10.63
CA ASP A 643 -8.86 -15.20 9.50
C ASP A 643 -8.30 -14.66 8.19
N CYS A 644 -7.53 -15.50 7.50
CA CYS A 644 -6.80 -15.11 6.30
C CYS A 644 -7.76 -14.71 5.17
N GLN A 645 -8.86 -15.45 4.97
CA GLN A 645 -9.76 -15.22 3.86
C GLN A 645 -10.53 -13.91 4.07
N TRP A 646 -11.22 -13.79 5.20
CA TRP A 646 -12.03 -12.62 5.50
C TRP A 646 -11.17 -11.35 5.56
N ARG A 647 -10.02 -11.39 6.26
CA ARG A 647 -9.13 -10.23 6.38
C ARG A 647 -8.67 -9.76 5.02
N ASN A 648 -8.15 -10.65 4.18
CA ASN A 648 -7.53 -10.24 2.93
C ASN A 648 -8.55 -9.83 1.86
N TYR A 649 -9.74 -10.46 1.78
CA TYR A 649 -10.82 -9.94 0.93
C TYR A 649 -11.32 -8.59 1.45
N ASN A 650 -11.42 -8.38 2.76
CA ASN A 650 -11.80 -7.08 3.30
C ASN A 650 -10.76 -6.00 2.92
N LEU A 651 -9.47 -6.29 3.07
CA LEU A 651 -8.38 -5.40 2.65
C LEU A 651 -8.45 -5.08 1.14
N SER A 652 -8.77 -6.05 0.29
CA SER A 652 -8.85 -5.80 -1.16
C SER A 652 -10.04 -4.91 -1.55
N THR A 653 -11.02 -4.72 -0.67
CA THR A 653 -12.17 -3.82 -0.89
C THR A 653 -11.97 -2.39 -0.37
N LEU A 654 -10.84 -2.08 0.27
CA LEU A 654 -10.59 -0.74 0.85
C LEU A 654 -10.27 0.35 -0.18
N ARG A 655 -10.06 -0.01 -1.45
CA ARG A 655 -9.85 0.96 -2.54
C ARG A 655 -11.14 1.67 -2.94
N GLU A 656 -10.98 2.72 -3.73
CA GLU A 656 -12.07 3.43 -4.38
C GLU A 656 -12.90 2.42 -5.20
N LYS A 657 -14.23 2.47 -5.04
CA LYS A 657 -15.16 1.42 -5.52
C LYS A 657 -14.95 1.04 -7.00
N GLN A 658 -14.53 1.99 -7.84
CA GLN A 658 -14.25 1.75 -9.26
C GLN A 658 -13.07 0.80 -9.52
N PHE A 659 -12.07 0.73 -8.63
CA PHE A 659 -10.88 -0.10 -8.79
C PHE A 659 -10.96 -1.47 -8.10
N VAL A 660 -11.94 -1.67 -7.22
CA VAL A 660 -12.13 -2.96 -6.51
C VAL A 660 -12.57 -4.05 -7.49
N HIS A 661 -12.00 -5.26 -7.38
CA HIS A 661 -12.39 -6.39 -8.21
C HIS A 661 -13.78 -6.94 -7.81
N ALA A 662 -14.64 -7.26 -8.78
CA ALA A 662 -16.00 -7.72 -8.52
C ALA A 662 -16.06 -8.99 -7.65
N TYR A 663 -15.13 -9.93 -7.89
CA TYR A 663 -15.01 -11.15 -7.09
C TYR A 663 -14.80 -10.88 -5.59
N SER A 664 -13.97 -9.90 -5.22
CA SER A 664 -13.77 -9.53 -3.81
C SER A 664 -15.05 -9.00 -3.17
N LEU A 665 -15.82 -8.21 -3.92
CA LEU A 665 -17.10 -7.68 -3.46
C LEU A 665 -18.09 -8.83 -3.24
N ILE A 666 -18.18 -9.79 -4.16
CA ILE A 666 -19.04 -10.97 -4.00
C ILE A 666 -18.65 -11.75 -2.74
N LYS A 667 -17.37 -12.05 -2.55
CA LYS A 667 -16.88 -12.77 -1.35
C LYS A 667 -17.18 -12.02 -0.06
N MET A 668 -16.99 -10.71 -0.04
CA MET A 668 -17.39 -9.90 1.12
C MET A 668 -18.91 -9.92 1.34
N GLY A 669 -19.70 -9.90 0.26
CA GLY A 669 -21.15 -10.10 0.31
C GLY A 669 -21.52 -11.44 0.95
N ASP A 670 -20.89 -12.54 0.51
CA ASP A 670 -21.10 -13.89 1.02
C ASP A 670 -20.77 -13.98 2.52
N PHE A 671 -19.65 -13.38 2.96
CA PHE A 671 -19.30 -13.36 4.37
C PHE A 671 -20.33 -12.63 5.24
N TYR A 672 -20.85 -11.50 4.78
CA TYR A 672 -21.91 -10.78 5.50
C TYR A 672 -23.26 -11.51 5.43
N TRP A 673 -23.54 -12.19 4.32
CA TRP A 673 -24.76 -12.97 4.14
C TRP A 673 -24.80 -14.20 5.05
N TYR A 674 -23.73 -15.00 5.09
CA TYR A 674 -23.66 -16.20 5.91
C TYR A 674 -23.24 -15.94 7.36
N GLY A 675 -22.73 -14.75 7.68
CA GLY A 675 -22.21 -14.43 9.01
C GLY A 675 -20.90 -15.18 9.34
N CYS A 676 -20.03 -15.37 8.35
CA CYS A 676 -18.74 -16.01 8.58
C CYS A 676 -17.82 -15.05 9.36
N GLY A 677 -17.42 -15.42 10.58
CA GLY A 677 -16.53 -14.64 11.44
C GLY A 677 -17.16 -13.40 12.09
N LYS A 678 -18.37 -12.99 11.69
CA LYS A 678 -19.14 -11.87 12.26
C LYS A 678 -20.64 -12.18 12.23
N LYS A 679 -21.45 -11.35 12.90
CA LYS A 679 -22.93 -11.47 12.77
C LYS A 679 -23.36 -11.22 11.33
N GLN A 680 -24.34 -11.99 10.87
CA GLN A 680 -25.02 -11.78 9.60
C GLN A 680 -25.47 -10.32 9.46
N ASN A 681 -25.24 -9.73 8.29
CA ASN A 681 -25.65 -8.37 7.96
C ASN A 681 -26.16 -8.32 6.53
N ILE A 682 -27.48 -8.44 6.38
CA ILE A 682 -28.18 -8.49 5.10
C ILE A 682 -27.96 -7.21 4.30
N GLU A 683 -28.00 -6.04 4.94
CA GLU A 683 -27.85 -4.75 4.27
C GLU A 683 -26.44 -4.56 3.68
N LYS A 684 -25.40 -4.94 4.44
CA LYS A 684 -24.03 -4.94 3.92
C LYS A 684 -23.83 -5.94 2.79
N ALA A 685 -24.39 -7.15 2.92
CA ALA A 685 -24.33 -8.15 1.86
C ALA A 685 -24.93 -7.60 0.55
N ALA A 686 -26.13 -7.02 0.63
CA ALA A 686 -26.78 -6.36 -0.50
C ALA A 686 -25.96 -5.19 -1.05
N GLU A 687 -25.29 -4.39 -0.20
CA GLU A 687 -24.42 -3.30 -0.66
C GLU A 687 -23.25 -3.85 -1.50
N TYR A 688 -22.57 -4.89 -1.02
CA TYR A 688 -21.45 -5.51 -1.74
C TYR A 688 -21.89 -6.15 -3.05
N TYR A 689 -22.98 -6.93 -3.06
CA TYR A 689 -23.52 -7.49 -4.29
C TYR A 689 -23.99 -6.39 -5.26
N THR A 690 -24.62 -5.32 -4.77
CA THR A 690 -25.00 -4.18 -5.63
C THR A 690 -23.77 -3.56 -6.30
N GLN A 691 -22.67 -3.38 -5.56
CA GLN A 691 -21.42 -2.86 -6.13
C GLN A 691 -20.80 -3.80 -7.17
N ALA A 692 -20.85 -5.11 -6.95
CA ALA A 692 -20.39 -6.10 -7.92
C ALA A 692 -21.28 -6.14 -9.18
N ALA A 693 -22.60 -6.06 -9.01
CA ALA A 693 -23.56 -6.00 -10.11
C ALA A 693 -23.37 -4.73 -10.97
N LEU A 694 -23.04 -3.58 -10.35
CA LEU A 694 -22.69 -2.35 -11.08
C LEU A 694 -21.41 -2.48 -11.92
N LYS A 695 -20.54 -3.44 -11.61
CA LYS A 695 -19.37 -3.80 -12.42
C LYS A 695 -19.69 -4.80 -13.54
N GLY A 696 -20.95 -5.21 -13.66
CA GLY A 696 -21.41 -6.16 -14.67
C GLY A 696 -21.25 -7.63 -14.27
N ASP A 697 -20.96 -7.93 -13.00
CA ASP A 697 -20.81 -9.32 -12.55
C ASP A 697 -22.18 -9.98 -12.34
N PRO A 698 -22.50 -11.06 -13.07
CA PRO A 698 -23.81 -11.72 -13.00
C PRO A 698 -24.05 -12.49 -11.70
N HIS A 699 -23.00 -12.98 -11.02
CA HIS A 699 -23.15 -13.69 -9.74
C HIS A 699 -23.78 -12.79 -8.69
N ALA A 700 -23.47 -11.49 -8.76
CA ALA A 700 -24.01 -10.52 -7.83
C ALA A 700 -25.51 -10.25 -8.05
N LEU A 701 -25.96 -10.21 -9.31
CA LEU A 701 -27.39 -10.13 -9.65
C LEU A 701 -28.13 -11.39 -9.21
N PHE A 702 -27.51 -12.56 -9.42
CA PHE A 702 -28.06 -13.84 -8.96
C PHE A 702 -28.20 -13.85 -7.43
N ASN A 703 -27.16 -13.45 -6.70
CA ASN A 703 -27.17 -13.41 -5.24
C ASN A 703 -28.20 -12.41 -4.69
N LEU A 704 -28.36 -11.23 -5.31
CA LEU A 704 -29.44 -10.30 -4.94
C LEU A 704 -30.82 -10.92 -5.18
N GLY A 705 -31.00 -11.67 -6.27
CA GLY A 705 -32.23 -12.43 -6.52
C GLY A 705 -32.45 -13.49 -5.43
N PHE A 706 -31.41 -14.25 -5.11
CA PHE A 706 -31.46 -15.27 -4.07
C PHE A 706 -31.82 -14.69 -2.69
N MET A 707 -31.30 -13.52 -2.32
CA MET A 707 -31.69 -12.84 -1.07
C MET A 707 -33.20 -12.54 -1.04
N ILE A 708 -33.79 -12.16 -2.17
CA ILE A 708 -35.23 -11.93 -2.30
C ILE A 708 -36.03 -13.24 -2.31
N GLU A 709 -35.45 -14.34 -2.79
CA GLU A 709 -36.03 -15.69 -2.63
C GLU A 709 -36.07 -16.13 -1.16
N GLU A 710 -35.08 -15.75 -0.36
CA GLU A 710 -34.99 -16.00 1.09
C GLU A 710 -35.76 -14.96 1.94
N ASP A 711 -36.73 -14.26 1.35
CA ASP A 711 -37.61 -13.28 1.98
C ASP A 711 -36.87 -12.12 2.70
N SER A 712 -35.66 -11.80 2.27
CA SER A 712 -34.89 -10.66 2.80
C SER A 712 -35.53 -9.33 2.41
N LYS A 713 -35.75 -8.47 3.41
CA LYS A 713 -36.27 -7.10 3.18
C LYS A 713 -35.11 -6.17 2.85
N LEU A 714 -35.01 -5.77 1.59
CA LEU A 714 -34.03 -4.81 1.09
C LEU A 714 -34.69 -3.47 0.79
N THR A 715 -33.95 -2.38 0.97
CA THR A 715 -34.42 -1.02 0.69
C THR A 715 -34.41 -0.73 -0.81
N ASP A 716 -35.28 0.19 -1.24
CA ASP A 716 -35.39 0.56 -2.66
C ASP A 716 -34.13 1.23 -3.24
N ASP A 717 -33.22 1.72 -2.39
CA ASP A 717 -31.98 2.38 -2.80
C ASP A 717 -31.11 1.46 -3.68
N PHE A 718 -31.03 0.17 -3.36
CA PHE A 718 -30.28 -0.80 -4.17
C PHE A 718 -30.84 -0.93 -5.59
N TRP A 719 -32.17 -0.97 -5.71
CA TRP A 719 -32.85 -1.10 -7.00
C TRP A 719 -32.76 0.16 -7.84
N ILE A 720 -32.75 1.33 -7.19
CA ILE A 720 -32.49 2.62 -7.83
C ILE A 720 -31.07 2.65 -8.40
N LYS A 721 -30.06 2.26 -7.62
CA LYS A 721 -28.67 2.18 -8.08
C LYS A 721 -28.52 1.26 -9.29
N LEU A 722 -29.19 0.10 -9.27
CA LEU A 722 -29.20 -0.85 -10.39
C LEU A 722 -30.12 -0.45 -11.55
N LYS A 723 -30.79 0.70 -11.48
CA LYS A 723 -31.73 1.18 -12.51
C LYS A 723 -32.81 0.14 -12.86
N ILE A 724 -33.35 -0.54 -11.86
CA ILE A 724 -34.49 -1.46 -12.04
C ILE A 724 -35.76 -0.60 -12.15
N PRO A 725 -36.66 -0.76 -13.13
CA PRO A 725 -37.87 0.06 -13.26
C PRO A 725 -38.82 -0.09 -12.06
N LEU A 726 -39.54 0.99 -11.69
CA LEU A 726 -40.49 0.96 -10.57
C LEU A 726 -41.56 -0.14 -10.73
N LYS A 727 -42.06 -0.34 -11.96
CA LYS A 727 -43.03 -1.39 -12.30
C LYS A 727 -42.59 -2.81 -11.93
N ASP A 728 -41.28 -3.05 -11.87
CA ASP A 728 -40.70 -4.36 -11.58
C ASP A 728 -40.40 -4.51 -10.08
N ARG A 729 -40.30 -3.40 -9.34
CA ARG A 729 -40.01 -3.39 -7.89
C ARG A 729 -41.25 -3.68 -7.03
N ILE A 730 -42.45 -3.39 -7.55
CA ILE A 730 -43.72 -3.51 -6.80
C ILE A 730 -44.02 -4.98 -6.46
N GLU A 731 -43.76 -5.88 -7.41
CA GLU A 731 -44.06 -7.30 -7.26
C GLU A 731 -42.77 -8.12 -7.15
N ARG A 732 -42.65 -8.92 -6.09
CA ARG A 732 -41.50 -9.80 -5.84
C ARG A 732 -41.09 -10.62 -7.07
N ASN A 733 -42.06 -11.25 -7.75
CA ASN A 733 -41.77 -12.10 -8.91
C ASN A 733 -41.29 -11.29 -10.12
N ARG A 734 -41.75 -10.05 -10.30
CA ARG A 734 -41.26 -9.18 -11.38
C ARG A 734 -39.84 -8.71 -11.11
N LEU A 735 -39.51 -8.41 -9.84
CA LEU A 735 -38.17 -8.06 -9.43
C LEU A 735 -37.20 -9.22 -9.69
N LEU A 736 -37.56 -10.43 -9.24
CA LEU A 736 -36.77 -11.65 -9.46
C LEU A 736 -36.57 -11.94 -10.96
N LYS A 737 -37.63 -11.84 -11.78
CA LYS A 737 -37.51 -11.95 -13.25
C LYS A 737 -36.54 -10.91 -13.80
N SER A 738 -36.68 -9.63 -13.42
CA SER A 738 -35.78 -8.58 -13.90
C SER A 738 -34.32 -8.84 -13.51
N LEU A 739 -34.06 -9.37 -12.32
CA LEU A 739 -32.70 -9.69 -11.87
C LEU A 739 -32.12 -10.90 -12.64
N TYR A 740 -32.86 -12.00 -12.73
CA TYR A 740 -32.38 -13.21 -13.41
C TYR A 740 -32.30 -13.05 -14.93
N THR A 741 -33.20 -12.29 -15.56
CA THR A 741 -33.08 -11.93 -16.98
C THR A 741 -31.82 -11.12 -17.22
N ARG A 742 -31.53 -10.08 -16.42
CA ARG A 742 -30.28 -9.32 -16.55
C ARG A 742 -29.03 -10.15 -16.26
N CYS A 743 -29.12 -11.12 -15.34
CA CYS A 743 -28.04 -12.07 -15.13
C CYS A 743 -27.80 -12.94 -16.37
N GLN A 744 -28.87 -13.50 -16.94
CA GLN A 744 -28.84 -14.35 -18.13
C GLN A 744 -28.28 -13.60 -19.35
N GLU A 745 -28.66 -12.33 -19.53
CA GLU A 745 -28.20 -11.46 -20.61
C GLU A 745 -26.76 -10.92 -20.42
N SER A 746 -26.06 -11.34 -19.36
CA SER A 746 -24.68 -10.93 -19.14
C SER A 746 -23.74 -11.53 -20.19
N LYS A 747 -22.57 -10.92 -20.37
CA LYS A 747 -21.54 -11.38 -21.32
C LYS A 747 -20.82 -12.66 -20.89
N HIS A 748 -21.08 -13.16 -19.68
CA HIS A 748 -20.39 -14.31 -19.11
C HIS A 748 -21.12 -15.61 -19.47
N THR A 749 -20.50 -16.44 -20.31
CA THR A 749 -21.07 -17.71 -20.78
C THR A 749 -21.42 -18.66 -19.64
N GLU A 750 -20.61 -18.69 -18.58
CA GLU A 750 -20.81 -19.54 -17.40
C GLU A 750 -22.08 -19.19 -16.60
N ALA A 751 -22.52 -17.92 -16.64
CA ALA A 751 -23.69 -17.46 -15.89
C ALA A 751 -25.03 -17.80 -16.59
N TYR A 752 -25.00 -18.11 -17.88
CA TYR A 752 -26.21 -18.33 -18.67
C TYR A 752 -27.06 -19.48 -18.11
N ILE A 753 -26.45 -20.64 -17.86
CA ILE A 753 -27.19 -21.83 -17.41
C ILE A 753 -27.81 -21.61 -16.02
N PRO A 754 -27.06 -21.22 -14.96
CA PRO A 754 -27.64 -21.01 -13.64
C PRO A 754 -28.75 -19.96 -13.63
N CYS A 755 -28.57 -18.85 -14.32
CA CYS A 755 -29.55 -17.77 -14.36
C CYS A 755 -30.79 -18.12 -15.20
N THR A 756 -30.63 -18.91 -16.26
CA THR A 756 -31.77 -19.46 -17.02
C THR A 756 -32.60 -20.41 -16.15
N VAL A 757 -31.95 -21.29 -15.38
CA VAL A 757 -32.65 -22.25 -14.50
C VAL A 757 -33.40 -21.50 -13.40
N ALA A 758 -32.78 -20.50 -12.77
CA ALA A 758 -33.46 -19.66 -11.77
C ALA A 758 -34.65 -18.89 -12.37
N LEU A 759 -34.48 -18.28 -13.55
CA LEU A 759 -35.56 -17.60 -14.26
C LEU A 759 -36.72 -18.56 -14.58
N TYR A 760 -36.41 -19.76 -15.07
CA TYR A 760 -37.39 -20.79 -15.40
C TYR A 760 -38.16 -21.26 -14.15
N ARG A 761 -37.48 -21.41 -13.01
CA ARG A 761 -38.12 -21.71 -11.72
C ARG A 761 -39.14 -20.64 -11.34
N ILE A 762 -38.81 -19.35 -11.47
CA ILE A 762 -39.74 -18.24 -11.17
C ILE A 762 -40.95 -18.27 -12.11
N LEU A 763 -40.74 -18.55 -13.39
CA LEU A 763 -41.82 -18.68 -14.37
C LEU A 763 -42.76 -19.85 -14.04
N ILE A 764 -42.22 -21.01 -13.65
CA ILE A 764 -43.03 -22.15 -13.21
C ILE A 764 -43.83 -21.80 -11.96
N LEU A 765 -43.22 -21.18 -10.95
CA LEU A 765 -43.90 -20.83 -9.70
C LEU A 765 -45.07 -19.88 -9.93
N GLU A 766 -44.89 -18.88 -10.81
CA GLU A 766 -45.97 -17.98 -11.19
C GLU A 766 -47.10 -18.71 -11.92
N GLN A 767 -46.77 -19.61 -12.84
CA GLN A 767 -47.77 -20.41 -13.55
C GLN A 767 -48.50 -21.38 -12.60
N TRP A 768 -47.79 -21.98 -11.65
CA TRP A 768 -48.36 -22.88 -10.66
C TRP A 768 -49.32 -22.17 -9.72
N LEU A 769 -49.01 -20.95 -9.29
CA LEU A 769 -49.92 -20.10 -8.50
C LEU A 769 -51.20 -19.78 -9.28
N LYS A 770 -51.11 -19.47 -10.58
CA LYS A 770 -52.28 -19.29 -11.44
C LYS A 770 -53.12 -20.57 -11.57
N TYR A 771 -52.50 -21.72 -11.78
CA TYR A 771 -53.21 -23.00 -11.86
C TYR A 771 -53.87 -23.40 -10.54
N LYS A 772 -53.22 -23.17 -9.40
CA LYS A 772 -53.80 -23.42 -8.08
C LYS A 772 -55.05 -22.57 -7.85
N PHE A 773 -55.02 -21.31 -8.27
CA PHE A 773 -56.19 -20.43 -8.24
C PHE A 773 -57.31 -20.95 -9.15
N ILE A 774 -57.00 -21.37 -10.39
CA ILE A 774 -57.99 -21.97 -11.30
C ILE A 774 -58.59 -23.25 -10.70
N LEU A 775 -57.79 -24.13 -10.11
CA LEU A 775 -58.29 -25.35 -9.43
C LEU A 775 -59.19 -25.01 -8.24
N GLN A 776 -58.84 -23.99 -7.44
CA GLN A 776 -59.67 -23.53 -6.32
C GLN A 776 -61.01 -22.98 -6.82
N VAL A 777 -61.02 -22.20 -7.90
CA VAL A 777 -62.23 -21.66 -8.53
C VAL A 777 -63.11 -22.78 -9.10
N VAL A 778 -62.51 -23.72 -9.85
CA VAL A 778 -63.24 -24.86 -10.41
C VAL A 778 -63.84 -25.72 -9.30
N GLY A 779 -63.09 -26.02 -8.24
CA GLY A 779 -63.60 -26.74 -7.08
C GLY A 779 -64.77 -26.02 -6.40
N PHE A 780 -64.66 -24.69 -6.21
CA PHE A 780 -65.73 -23.88 -5.64
C PHE A 780 -67.01 -23.88 -6.50
N VAL A 781 -66.87 -23.78 -7.83
CA VAL A 781 -67.99 -23.84 -8.77
C VAL A 781 -68.67 -25.20 -8.73
N VAL A 782 -67.92 -26.30 -8.74
CA VAL A 782 -68.47 -27.66 -8.69
C VAL A 782 -69.27 -27.89 -7.40
N VAL A 783 -68.72 -27.49 -6.25
CA VAL A 783 -69.41 -27.62 -4.96
C VAL A 783 -70.68 -26.76 -4.93
N SER A 784 -70.62 -25.54 -5.48
CA SER A 784 -71.77 -24.64 -5.56
C SER A 784 -72.87 -25.19 -6.46
N VAL A 785 -72.53 -25.75 -7.62
CA VAL A 785 -73.48 -26.38 -8.54
C VAL A 785 -74.11 -27.63 -7.92
N MET A 786 -73.31 -28.47 -7.25
CA MET A 786 -73.82 -29.64 -6.52
C MET A 786 -74.77 -29.23 -5.39
N ALA A 787 -74.46 -28.18 -4.63
CA ALA A 787 -75.33 -27.65 -3.60
C ALA A 787 -76.65 -27.11 -4.19
N ILE A 788 -76.60 -26.33 -5.28
CA ILE A 788 -77.79 -25.82 -5.97
C ILE A 788 -78.64 -26.97 -6.50
N PHE A 789 -78.03 -27.97 -7.14
CA PHE A 789 -78.74 -29.14 -7.66
C PHE A 789 -79.42 -29.93 -6.52
N SER A 790 -78.74 -30.08 -5.39
CA SER A 790 -79.28 -30.73 -4.19
C SER A 790 -80.49 -29.97 -3.65
N VAL A 791 -80.40 -28.65 -3.54
CA VAL A 791 -81.50 -27.79 -3.10
C VAL A 791 -82.67 -27.84 -4.09
N VAL A 792 -82.40 -27.83 -5.41
CA VAL A 792 -83.44 -27.94 -6.45
C VAL A 792 -84.12 -29.32 -6.41
N MET A 793 -83.38 -30.40 -6.18
CA MET A 793 -83.96 -31.75 -6.02
C MET A 793 -84.82 -31.84 -4.76
N ILE A 794 -84.36 -31.28 -3.63
CA ILE A 794 -85.14 -31.20 -2.39
C ILE A 794 -86.40 -30.34 -2.59
N TYR A 795 -86.29 -29.20 -3.27
CA TYR A 795 -87.42 -28.32 -3.61
C TYR A 795 -88.43 -29.01 -4.55
N ARG A 796 -87.97 -29.75 -5.56
CA ARG A 796 -88.84 -30.54 -6.44
C ARG A 796 -89.51 -31.70 -5.69
N HIS A 797 -88.81 -32.35 -4.77
CA HIS A 797 -89.36 -33.46 -4.01
C HIS A 797 -90.40 -32.99 -2.97
N THR A 798 -90.20 -31.81 -2.38
CA THR A 798 -91.15 -31.19 -1.46
C THR A 798 -92.39 -30.65 -2.19
N ASN A 799 -92.24 -30.07 -3.39
CA ASN A 799 -93.38 -29.65 -4.22
C ASN A 799 -94.12 -30.81 -4.91
N ALA A 800 -93.46 -31.92 -5.23
CA ALA A 800 -94.13 -33.13 -5.70
C ALA A 800 -94.94 -33.80 -4.58
N GLY A 801 -94.49 -33.69 -3.32
CA GLY A 801 -95.21 -34.16 -2.14
C GLY A 801 -96.46 -33.33 -1.81
N THR A 802 -96.48 -32.03 -2.10
CA THR A 802 -97.67 -31.18 -1.88
C THR A 802 -98.72 -31.27 -2.99
N GLY A 803 -98.35 -31.74 -4.20
CA GLY A 803 -99.32 -32.03 -5.27
C GLY A 803 -100.11 -33.34 -5.09
N ALA A 804 -99.59 -34.30 -4.30
CA ALA A 804 -100.25 -35.58 -4.06
C ALA A 804 -101.22 -35.58 -2.85
N LEU A 805 -101.16 -34.56 -1.99
CA LEU A 805 -102.01 -34.45 -0.79
C LEU A 805 -103.32 -33.67 -0.99
N LEU A 806 -103.61 -33.20 -2.21
CA LEU A 806 -104.82 -32.43 -2.55
C LEU A 806 -105.82 -33.17 -3.47
N ARG A 807 -105.66 -34.48 -3.70
CA ARG A 807 -106.58 -35.30 -4.52
C ARG A 807 -107.35 -36.39 -3.75
N THR A 808 -107.36 -36.36 -2.41
CA THR A 808 -108.10 -37.33 -1.58
C THR A 808 -109.08 -36.69 -0.59
N THR A 809 -109.63 -35.52 -0.92
CA THR A 809 -110.90 -35.06 -0.32
C THR A 809 -111.77 -34.40 -1.38
N ILE A 810 -113.04 -34.82 -1.39
CA ILE A 810 -114.15 -34.53 -2.33
C ILE A 810 -114.19 -35.43 -3.57
#